data_AF-A0A955W7F1-F1
#
_entry.id   AF-A0A955W7F1-F1
#
_cell.length_a   1.000
_cell.length_b   1.000
_cell.length_c   1.000
_cell.angle_alpha   90.00
_cell.angle_beta   90.00
_cell.angle_gamma   90.00
#
_symmetry.space_group_name_H-M   'P 1'
#
loop_
_entity.id
_entity.type
_entity.pdbx_description
1 polymer ?
#
loop_
_entity_poly.entity_id
_entity_poly.type
_entity_poly.pdbx_seq_one_letter_code
_entity_poly.pdbx_strand_id
1 'polypeptide(L)'
;MDPVRELVEKRPFGAEVLRAADAPEAIPVAGGIYMSPGTSNAYMVLTDGGRVIINTGLGFEALTHKRNFDAVSQAPTTHILVTQGHVDHVGGVGLFREPGTRFIAQANNLRCQADDERIAARRQTHSYVWFAEVIDGALEIAKQHPDVVVQDAPVPDELFTDTLVLETGKVRFELLSCPGGETIDNTVIWLPYTRTAFVGNTFGPLFPHFPNFNTVRGDRYRDPLAYLDTLARVRDLGAEVLITGHGLPIEGAGLIRACLDRLEAAVRYVHDETVRGINEGRDIDDVARTLRLPDELYVGEGYGRVSWGVRTIWESYLGWFKLRSTRELYPAAPVTGTLAAMLGAEAVVDAGRALLNAPAADTGATDADSTRTDNARTDAARTDAARTDNALRALGLAEAALEAEPGHRAALRLARDAHERLLEHHDDARNFWLGGWLRAQHGKLVAQLAAPPPTKAEVGEVARLMTGMPKRFVPGAAPGLHAVYQYELDGAAGEPKSTWAVIVEGDRCRVSEGAHPHPSCRIGMSAEDFVALNYGELHPLKAAMQGKLRFEGDRKVAIHLDKLFTKIKRPAAQATTGDTQADVIRIDDLRDPVLTPTQRTLKSLAERAQVRFERDAVLDAARRRTGLRDFGPEDFHERLDLLLADYRADTTLSGLGKQTVYGDLVRYASNRLLLQDLYTRHPEIDDEVIAAPVIVAGLPRSGTTHLVNLLAADSRFRSLPLWELLEPVPNPREGEPGKGRRALFAGLDRALPEKARSYLGVDTLAADPRHLRCTGKWAGMRLAVPHLAAMHPMTPDHIHEEIELMGPDFASYVFEWTGHVPRYRDHSYATDQTPHFAYMLRALRALQWQDRVREGRAPGAPAKRFVLKCPQHLENLPALNATFPDATVVFTHRDPVAVIQSTVTMLGYAERVGRTRVDADQLIAYWSERIERLLRKGVQDRALIPTARSYDSLFHEFMRDTEGTLDNVYARAGIPQTATSRAEQRAFLEAHPRGKDGRLEYDLERGFGVKPEALRERFAFYFERFPVRVEG
;
A
#
# COMPACT_ATOMS: atom_id res chain seq x y z
N MET A 1 22.89 48.37 -16.66
CA MET A 1 22.21 47.42 -15.76
C MET A 1 21.97 46.18 -16.60
N ASP A 2 22.35 44.98 -16.14
CA ASP A 2 22.18 43.74 -16.90
C ASP A 2 20.72 43.28 -16.82
N PRO A 3 19.92 43.41 -17.90
CA PRO A 3 18.48 43.27 -17.81
C PRO A 3 18.03 41.82 -17.57
N VAL A 4 18.84 40.82 -17.95
CA VAL A 4 18.54 39.41 -17.67
C VAL A 4 18.77 39.11 -16.19
N ARG A 5 19.86 39.62 -15.60
CA ARG A 5 20.15 39.46 -14.16
C ARG A 5 19.08 40.16 -13.32
N GLU A 6 18.68 41.37 -13.71
CA GLU A 6 17.58 42.09 -13.05
C GLU A 6 16.26 41.30 -13.09
N LEU A 7 15.94 40.64 -14.21
CA LEU A 7 14.77 39.78 -14.34
C LEU A 7 14.86 38.56 -13.40
N VAL A 8 16.02 37.89 -13.34
CA VAL A 8 16.27 36.75 -12.45
C VAL A 8 16.11 37.15 -10.98
N GLU A 9 16.66 38.30 -10.57
CA GLU A 9 16.60 38.77 -9.19
C GLU A 9 15.21 39.24 -8.76
N LYS A 10 14.43 39.82 -9.68
CA LYS A 10 13.07 40.32 -9.40
C LYS A 10 12.00 39.23 -9.37
N ARG A 11 12.20 38.12 -10.09
CA ARG A 11 11.21 37.04 -10.13
C ARG A 11 11.24 36.22 -8.83
N PRO A 12 10.07 35.86 -8.27
CA PRO A 12 10.01 35.04 -7.06
C PRO A 12 10.60 33.65 -7.34
N PHE A 13 11.35 33.11 -6.37
CA PHE A 13 11.84 31.74 -6.39
C PHE A 13 11.84 31.10 -5.00
N GLY A 14 11.84 29.76 -4.94
CA GLY A 14 11.67 28.99 -3.70
C GLY A 14 10.21 28.58 -3.45
N ALA A 15 9.75 28.68 -2.20
CA ALA A 15 8.38 28.26 -1.81
C ALA A 15 7.26 29.10 -2.45
N GLU A 16 7.61 30.21 -3.11
CA GLU A 16 6.66 31.12 -3.77
C GLU A 16 6.34 30.71 -5.22
N VAL A 17 7.08 29.76 -5.80
CA VAL A 17 6.99 29.40 -7.23
C VAL A 17 5.81 28.49 -7.54
N LEU A 18 5.56 27.54 -6.64
CA LEU A 18 4.65 26.41 -6.84
C LEU A 18 3.62 26.44 -5.72
N ARG A 19 2.61 27.30 -5.87
CA ARG A 19 1.49 27.43 -4.95
C ARG A 19 0.21 26.96 -5.63
N ALA A 20 -0.67 26.39 -4.82
CA ALA A 20 -2.01 26.03 -5.28
C ALA A 20 -2.76 27.28 -5.80
N ALA A 21 -3.58 27.11 -6.82
CA ALA A 21 -4.39 28.19 -7.39
C ALA A 21 -5.38 28.79 -6.38
N ASP A 22 -5.11 30.02 -5.95
CA ASP A 22 -5.91 30.78 -4.98
C ASP A 22 -6.36 32.16 -5.50
N ALA A 23 -5.96 32.54 -6.71
CA ALA A 23 -6.23 33.86 -7.25
C ALA A 23 -7.75 34.16 -7.33
N PRO A 24 -8.20 35.34 -6.85
CA PRO A 24 -9.63 35.66 -6.79
C PRO A 24 -10.24 35.92 -8.18
N GLU A 25 -9.43 36.36 -9.14
CA GLU A 25 -9.86 36.72 -10.49
C GLU A 25 -8.79 36.36 -11.54
N ALA A 26 -9.18 36.37 -12.82
CA ALA A 26 -8.23 36.21 -13.91
C ALA A 26 -7.53 37.55 -14.20
N ILE A 27 -6.22 37.51 -14.40
CA ILE A 27 -5.36 38.67 -14.61
C ILE A 27 -5.21 38.90 -16.13
N PRO A 28 -5.56 40.06 -16.69
CA PRO A 28 -5.27 40.37 -18.09
C PRO A 28 -3.75 40.55 -18.25
N VAL A 29 -3.15 39.80 -19.18
CA VAL A 29 -1.69 39.77 -19.37
C VAL A 29 -1.23 40.22 -20.75
N ALA A 30 -2.13 40.23 -21.73
CA ALA A 30 -1.94 40.83 -23.05
C ALA A 30 -3.31 41.03 -23.71
N GLY A 31 -3.35 41.62 -24.91
CA GLY A 31 -4.60 41.87 -25.64
C GLY A 31 -5.42 40.59 -25.86
N GLY A 32 -6.54 40.45 -25.15
CA GLY A 32 -7.41 39.28 -25.22
C GLY A 32 -6.89 38.01 -24.51
N ILE A 33 -5.81 38.10 -23.73
CA ILE A 33 -5.19 36.98 -23.01
C ILE A 33 -5.30 37.20 -21.51
N TYR A 34 -5.87 36.21 -20.82
CA TYR A 34 -6.11 36.22 -19.38
C TYR A 34 -5.38 35.05 -18.72
N MET A 35 -4.77 35.29 -17.57
CA MET A 35 -4.04 34.32 -16.78
C MET A 35 -4.78 34.01 -15.49
N SER A 36 -4.80 32.75 -15.08
CA SER A 36 -5.20 32.34 -13.73
C SER A 36 -4.02 31.63 -13.06
N PRO A 37 -3.38 32.26 -12.04
CA PRO A 37 -2.25 31.66 -11.34
C PRO A 37 -2.55 30.34 -10.65
N GLY A 38 -1.58 29.42 -10.64
CA GLY A 38 -1.66 28.12 -9.97
C GLY A 38 -0.31 27.42 -9.89
N THR A 39 -0.32 26.11 -9.63
CA THR A 39 0.91 25.30 -9.61
C THR A 39 1.58 25.34 -10.97
N SER A 40 0.81 25.33 -12.05
CA SER A 40 1.20 25.98 -13.31
C SER A 40 0.08 26.94 -13.69
N ASN A 41 0.44 28.09 -14.26
CA ASN A 41 -0.55 29.05 -14.71
C ASN A 41 -1.40 28.46 -15.85
N ALA A 42 -2.71 28.63 -15.75
CA ALA A 42 -3.65 28.42 -16.85
C ALA A 42 -3.91 29.75 -17.57
N TYR A 43 -4.24 29.68 -18.86
CA TYR A 43 -4.53 30.85 -19.68
C TYR A 43 -5.80 30.69 -20.50
N MET A 44 -6.48 31.81 -20.75
CA MET A 44 -7.60 31.91 -21.68
C MET A 44 -7.28 32.96 -22.74
N VAL A 45 -7.43 32.59 -24.02
CA VAL A 45 -7.35 33.48 -25.16
C VAL A 45 -8.75 33.70 -25.74
N LEU A 46 -9.22 34.94 -25.76
CA LEU A 46 -10.50 35.30 -26.37
C LEU A 46 -10.38 35.42 -27.89
N THR A 47 -11.39 34.93 -28.58
CA THR A 47 -11.51 34.95 -30.03
C THR A 47 -12.92 35.40 -30.41
N ASP A 48 -13.14 35.83 -31.65
CA ASP A 48 -14.49 36.12 -32.15
C ASP A 48 -15.33 34.85 -32.43
N GLY A 49 -14.74 33.66 -32.27
CA GLY A 49 -15.42 32.36 -32.35
C GLY A 49 -15.65 31.65 -31.01
N GLY A 50 -15.26 32.26 -29.88
CA GLY A 50 -15.28 31.61 -28.55
C GLY A 50 -14.03 31.89 -27.74
N ARG A 51 -13.66 30.96 -26.84
CA ARG A 51 -12.39 31.02 -26.09
C ARG A 51 -11.54 29.77 -26.32
N VAL A 52 -10.22 29.94 -26.21
CA VAL A 52 -9.23 28.86 -26.23
C VAL A 52 -8.54 28.81 -24.86
N ILE A 53 -8.48 27.63 -24.26
CA ILE A 53 -7.82 27.42 -22.97
C ILE A 53 -6.42 26.84 -23.24
N ILE A 54 -5.40 27.42 -22.61
CA ILE A 54 -4.01 26.96 -22.69
C ILE A 54 -3.54 26.56 -21.29
N ASN A 55 -3.20 25.28 -21.13
CA ASN A 55 -3.02 24.61 -19.83
C ASN A 55 -4.27 24.69 -18.94
N THR A 56 -4.36 23.80 -17.96
CA THR A 56 -5.57 23.66 -17.14
C THR A 56 -5.30 23.51 -15.64
N GLY A 57 -4.05 23.66 -15.21
CA GLY A 57 -3.63 23.45 -13.82
C GLY A 57 -3.66 21.98 -13.41
N LEU A 58 -3.40 21.73 -12.12
CA LEU A 58 -3.77 20.47 -11.49
C LEU A 58 -5.31 20.34 -11.47
N GLY A 59 -5.84 19.12 -11.40
CA GLY A 59 -7.29 18.93 -11.56
C GLY A 59 -8.15 19.65 -10.52
N PHE A 60 -7.69 19.74 -9.28
CA PHE A 60 -8.38 20.52 -8.25
C PHE A 60 -8.28 22.04 -8.45
N GLU A 61 -7.22 22.54 -9.09
CA GLU A 61 -7.01 23.96 -9.39
C GLU A 61 -7.91 24.43 -10.54
N ALA A 62 -8.31 23.51 -11.41
CA ALA A 62 -9.20 23.78 -12.53
C ALA A 62 -10.50 24.47 -12.11
N LEU A 63 -11.00 24.24 -10.89
CA LEU A 63 -12.15 24.94 -10.34
C LEU A 63 -11.91 26.46 -10.22
N THR A 64 -10.78 26.83 -9.63
CA THR A 64 -10.36 28.23 -9.52
C THR A 64 -10.16 28.84 -10.90
N HIS A 65 -9.45 28.13 -11.79
CA HIS A 65 -9.19 28.60 -13.14
C HIS A 65 -10.48 28.81 -13.94
N LYS A 66 -11.39 27.83 -13.91
CA LYS A 66 -12.66 27.88 -14.62
C LYS A 66 -13.54 29.01 -14.11
N ARG A 67 -13.68 29.15 -12.78
CA ARG A 67 -14.41 30.28 -12.17
C ARG A 67 -13.87 31.62 -12.66
N ASN A 68 -12.54 31.79 -12.65
CA ASN A 68 -11.89 33.04 -13.01
C ASN A 68 -12.09 33.35 -14.51
N PHE A 69 -12.03 32.35 -15.39
CA PHE A 69 -12.25 32.55 -16.83
C PHE A 69 -13.71 32.74 -17.20
N ASP A 70 -14.63 32.03 -16.54
CA ASP A 70 -16.07 32.21 -16.68
C ASP A 70 -16.50 33.63 -16.27
N ALA A 71 -15.89 34.21 -15.23
CA ALA A 71 -16.15 35.59 -14.82
C ALA A 71 -15.75 36.63 -15.90
N VAL A 72 -14.76 36.31 -16.74
CA VAL A 72 -14.32 37.18 -17.84
C VAL A 72 -15.18 36.97 -19.10
N SER A 73 -15.47 35.72 -19.46
CA SER A 73 -16.25 35.40 -20.66
C SER A 73 -16.98 34.06 -20.53
N GLN A 74 -18.25 34.07 -20.91
CA GLN A 74 -19.11 32.89 -21.01
C GLN A 74 -19.16 32.30 -22.43
N ALA A 75 -18.31 32.78 -23.34
CA ALA A 75 -18.21 32.24 -24.69
C ALA A 75 -17.72 30.77 -24.65
N PRO A 76 -18.17 29.91 -25.60
CA PRO A 76 -17.85 28.49 -25.54
C PRO A 76 -16.35 28.23 -25.69
N THR A 77 -15.87 27.22 -24.96
CA THR A 77 -14.49 26.72 -25.07
C THR A 77 -14.36 25.89 -26.34
N THR A 78 -13.73 26.45 -27.37
CA THR A 78 -13.60 25.76 -28.66
C THR A 78 -12.44 24.77 -28.67
N HIS A 79 -11.32 25.14 -28.04
CA HIS A 79 -10.10 24.35 -28.02
C HIS A 79 -9.45 24.40 -26.64
N ILE A 80 -8.86 23.26 -26.25
CA ILE A 80 -7.92 23.18 -25.13
C ILE A 80 -6.57 22.78 -25.73
N LEU A 81 -5.57 23.60 -25.47
CA LEU A 81 -4.19 23.36 -25.88
C LEU A 81 -3.35 23.17 -24.62
N VAL A 82 -2.33 22.33 -24.68
CA VAL A 82 -1.39 22.15 -23.56
C VAL A 82 0.03 22.36 -24.03
N THR A 83 0.83 22.97 -23.17
CA THR A 83 2.26 23.17 -23.40
C THR A 83 3.08 21.92 -23.09
N GLN A 84 2.55 20.97 -22.31
CA GLN A 84 3.22 19.72 -21.94
C GLN A 84 2.25 18.73 -21.26
N GLY A 85 2.67 17.46 -21.16
CA GLY A 85 1.89 16.36 -20.60
C GLY A 85 1.98 16.19 -19.08
N HIS A 86 2.66 17.08 -18.36
CA HIS A 86 2.72 17.03 -16.91
C HIS A 86 1.37 17.34 -16.24
N VAL A 87 1.19 16.76 -15.05
CA VAL A 87 -0.06 16.79 -14.28
C VAL A 87 -0.61 18.20 -14.00
N ASP A 88 0.26 19.18 -13.81
CA ASP A 88 -0.07 20.59 -13.58
C ASP A 88 -0.48 21.35 -14.85
N HIS A 89 -0.48 20.70 -16.02
CA HIS A 89 -0.92 21.28 -17.28
C HIS A 89 -2.17 20.59 -17.82
N VAL A 90 -2.25 19.26 -17.70
CA VAL A 90 -3.35 18.43 -18.22
C VAL A 90 -4.45 18.16 -17.20
N GLY A 91 -4.20 18.45 -15.92
CA GLY A 91 -5.02 17.95 -14.82
C GLY A 91 -6.46 18.45 -14.81
N GLY A 92 -6.74 19.60 -15.40
CA GLY A 92 -8.06 20.21 -15.48
C GLY A 92 -8.78 20.05 -16.81
N VAL A 93 -8.23 19.32 -17.78
CA VAL A 93 -8.79 19.22 -19.15
C VAL A 93 -10.26 18.80 -19.14
N GLY A 94 -10.61 17.77 -18.36
CA GLY A 94 -11.98 17.29 -18.26
C GLY A 94 -12.98 18.34 -17.77
N LEU A 95 -12.56 19.27 -16.91
CA LEU A 95 -13.44 20.34 -16.40
C LEU A 95 -13.65 21.47 -17.41
N PHE A 96 -12.65 21.75 -18.24
CA PHE A 96 -12.74 22.76 -19.30
C PHE A 96 -13.40 22.26 -20.58
N ARG A 97 -13.57 20.94 -20.72
CA ARG A 97 -14.13 20.34 -21.93
C ARG A 97 -15.65 20.54 -21.97
N GLU A 98 -16.11 21.33 -22.94
CA GLU A 98 -17.51 21.57 -23.25
C GLU A 98 -17.93 20.76 -24.50
N PRO A 99 -19.24 20.61 -24.80
CA PRO A 99 -19.67 19.95 -26.03
C PRO A 99 -19.06 20.60 -27.28
N GLY A 100 -18.30 19.83 -28.06
CA GLY A 100 -17.61 20.32 -29.26
C GLY A 100 -16.21 20.89 -29.02
N THR A 101 -15.74 20.97 -27.77
CA THR A 101 -14.35 21.34 -27.47
C THR A 101 -13.38 20.28 -28.02
N ARG A 102 -12.30 20.73 -28.67
CA ARG A 102 -11.21 19.88 -29.14
C ARG A 102 -9.99 20.04 -28.26
N PHE A 103 -9.53 18.95 -27.64
CA PHE A 103 -8.26 18.90 -26.92
C PHE A 103 -7.15 18.46 -27.86
N ILE A 104 -6.13 19.31 -28.02
CA ILE A 104 -5.00 19.07 -28.92
C ILE A 104 -3.71 19.02 -28.11
N ALA A 105 -2.88 18.01 -28.38
CA ALA A 105 -1.57 17.86 -27.76
C ALA A 105 -0.54 17.30 -28.76
N GLN A 106 0.75 17.36 -28.40
CA GLN A 106 1.82 16.77 -29.21
C GLN A 106 1.79 15.23 -29.14
N ALA A 107 2.25 14.55 -30.19
CA ALA A 107 2.17 13.11 -30.36
C ALA A 107 2.73 12.25 -29.20
N ASN A 108 3.71 12.75 -28.45
CA ASN A 108 4.32 12.08 -27.30
C ASN A 108 3.53 12.27 -25.99
N ASN A 109 2.43 13.03 -25.99
CA ASN A 109 1.71 13.37 -24.76
C ASN A 109 1.29 12.16 -23.94
N LEU A 110 0.69 11.15 -24.60
CA LEU A 110 0.31 9.89 -23.95
C LEU A 110 1.53 9.14 -23.40
N ARG A 111 2.67 9.21 -24.08
CA ARG A 111 3.92 8.58 -23.61
C ARG A 111 4.45 9.28 -22.37
N CYS A 112 4.39 10.62 -22.32
CA CYS A 112 4.77 11.40 -21.16
C CYS A 112 3.89 11.05 -19.95
N GLN A 113 2.56 11.06 -20.11
CA GLN A 113 1.62 10.66 -19.06
C GLN A 113 1.89 9.23 -18.54
N ALA A 114 2.20 8.28 -19.44
CA ALA A 114 2.53 6.91 -19.06
C ALA A 114 3.87 6.79 -18.29
N ASP A 115 4.85 7.66 -18.53
CA ASP A 115 6.10 7.68 -17.76
C ASP A 115 5.86 8.10 -16.31
N ASP A 116 4.98 9.07 -16.08
CA ASP A 116 4.56 9.49 -14.75
C ASP A 116 3.87 8.35 -13.98
N GLU A 117 2.99 7.60 -14.66
CA GLU A 117 2.25 6.50 -14.06
C GLU A 117 3.15 5.34 -13.59
N ARG A 118 4.18 4.99 -14.38
CA ARG A 118 5.08 3.84 -14.10
C ARG A 118 5.77 3.91 -12.75
N ILE A 119 6.05 5.10 -12.24
CA ILE A 119 6.72 5.32 -10.95
C ILE A 119 5.84 6.12 -9.97
N ALA A 120 4.53 6.21 -10.23
CA ALA A 120 3.62 7.06 -9.47
C ALA A 120 3.71 6.86 -7.95
N ALA A 121 3.77 5.60 -7.47
CA ALA A 121 3.87 5.30 -6.04
C ALA A 121 5.14 5.91 -5.39
N ARG A 122 6.29 5.80 -6.06
CA ARG A 122 7.54 6.39 -5.55
C ARG A 122 7.57 7.90 -5.71
N ARG A 123 7.17 8.39 -6.89
CA ARG A 123 7.07 9.82 -7.19
C ARG A 123 6.18 10.53 -6.16
N GLN A 124 5.00 10.01 -5.83
CA GLN A 124 4.10 10.58 -4.83
C GLN A 124 4.75 10.66 -3.45
N THR A 125 5.40 9.58 -2.98
CA THR A 125 6.08 9.60 -1.67
C THR A 125 7.23 10.60 -1.60
N HIS A 126 7.97 10.80 -2.69
CA HIS A 126 9.04 11.79 -2.75
C HIS A 126 8.49 13.22 -2.88
N SER A 127 7.47 13.43 -3.71
CA SER A 127 6.83 14.73 -3.91
C SER A 127 6.27 15.33 -2.61
N TYR A 128 5.85 14.51 -1.65
CA TYR A 128 5.34 15.00 -0.36
C TYR A 128 6.36 15.86 0.41
N VAL A 129 7.66 15.72 0.16
CA VAL A 129 8.70 16.59 0.78
C VAL A 129 8.52 18.06 0.39
N TRP A 130 8.09 18.34 -0.85
CA TRP A 130 8.02 19.70 -1.40
C TRP A 130 6.59 20.20 -1.62
N PHE A 131 5.63 19.30 -1.79
CA PHE A 131 4.26 19.61 -2.19
C PHE A 131 3.23 19.24 -1.12
N ALA A 132 3.61 19.07 0.15
CA ALA A 132 2.68 18.65 1.21
C ALA A 132 1.43 19.54 1.27
N GLU A 133 1.60 20.87 1.30
CA GLU A 133 0.48 21.82 1.38
C GLU A 133 -0.45 21.74 0.15
N VAL A 134 0.13 21.63 -1.05
CA VAL A 134 -0.64 21.49 -2.31
C VAL A 134 -1.42 20.17 -2.31
N ILE A 135 -0.80 19.08 -1.86
CA ILE A 135 -1.42 17.75 -1.76
C ILE A 135 -2.54 17.75 -0.72
N ASP A 136 -2.30 18.32 0.46
CA ASP A 136 -3.29 18.39 1.53
C ASP A 136 -4.46 19.30 1.13
N GLY A 137 -4.20 20.41 0.44
CA GLY A 137 -5.21 21.29 -0.15
C GLY A 137 -6.04 20.59 -1.23
N ALA A 138 -5.40 19.83 -2.12
CA ALA A 138 -6.10 19.01 -3.11
C ALA A 138 -7.03 17.98 -2.46
N LEU A 139 -6.58 17.33 -1.38
CA LEU A 139 -7.39 16.40 -0.60
C LEU A 139 -8.58 17.07 0.07
N GLU A 140 -8.45 18.31 0.51
CA GLU A 140 -9.54 19.08 1.09
C GLU A 140 -10.57 19.52 0.03
N ILE A 141 -10.11 20.02 -1.12
CA ILE A 141 -10.98 20.36 -2.26
C ILE A 141 -11.71 19.11 -2.77
N ALA A 142 -11.05 17.95 -2.81
CA ALA A 142 -11.68 16.68 -3.17
C ALA A 142 -12.83 16.28 -2.23
N LYS A 143 -12.78 16.66 -0.94
CA LYS A 143 -13.88 16.44 0.00
C LYS A 143 -15.04 17.40 -0.25
N GLN A 144 -14.73 18.65 -0.59
CA GLN A 144 -15.72 19.71 -0.82
C GLN A 144 -16.40 19.60 -2.19
N HIS A 145 -15.69 19.05 -3.19
CA HIS A 145 -16.13 18.92 -4.56
C HIS A 145 -15.93 17.48 -5.07
N PRO A 146 -16.72 16.50 -4.59
CA PRO A 146 -16.54 15.08 -4.92
C PRO A 146 -16.80 14.75 -6.40
N ASP A 147 -17.56 15.60 -7.11
CA ASP A 147 -17.88 15.44 -8.54
C ASP A 147 -16.75 15.93 -9.47
N VAL A 148 -15.72 16.57 -8.91
CA VAL A 148 -14.60 17.14 -9.67
C VAL A 148 -13.47 16.14 -9.71
N VAL A 149 -12.98 15.87 -10.91
CA VAL A 149 -11.79 15.04 -11.12
C VAL A 149 -10.58 15.79 -10.55
N VAL A 150 -10.10 15.36 -9.38
CA VAL A 150 -8.99 16.00 -8.64
C VAL A 150 -7.69 16.05 -9.45
N GLN A 151 -7.52 15.11 -10.39
CA GLN A 151 -6.42 15.08 -11.34
C GLN A 151 -6.84 14.26 -12.56
N ASP A 152 -7.00 14.91 -13.71
CA ASP A 152 -7.38 14.25 -14.97
C ASP A 152 -6.18 13.56 -15.66
N ALA A 153 -6.49 12.59 -16.52
CA ALA A 153 -5.55 11.89 -17.40
C ALA A 153 -6.16 11.84 -18.83
N PRO A 154 -6.20 13.00 -19.51
CA PRO A 154 -7.00 13.16 -20.72
C PRO A 154 -6.34 12.52 -21.94
N VAL A 155 -7.17 12.02 -22.86
CA VAL A 155 -6.75 11.57 -24.20
C VAL A 155 -6.97 12.72 -25.20
N PRO A 156 -5.92 13.15 -25.94
CA PRO A 156 -6.07 14.15 -27.00
C PRO A 156 -7.02 13.69 -28.11
N ASP A 157 -7.87 14.61 -28.58
CA ASP A 157 -8.75 14.38 -29.72
C ASP A 157 -7.97 14.53 -31.05
N GLU A 158 -6.92 15.34 -31.04
CA GLU A 158 -5.98 15.51 -32.14
C GLU A 158 -4.54 15.52 -31.61
N LEU A 159 -3.67 14.83 -32.33
CA LEU A 159 -2.24 14.79 -32.07
C LEU A 159 -1.49 15.41 -33.26
N PHE A 160 -0.43 16.15 -32.99
CA PHE A 160 0.47 16.67 -34.02
C PHE A 160 1.93 16.28 -33.76
N THR A 161 2.73 16.14 -34.81
CA THR A 161 4.11 15.64 -34.73
C THR A 161 5.16 16.74 -34.71
N ASP A 162 5.06 17.72 -35.63
CA ASP A 162 6.00 18.84 -35.72
C ASP A 162 5.29 20.19 -35.58
N THR A 163 4.43 20.56 -36.52
CA THR A 163 3.71 21.84 -36.50
C THR A 163 2.24 21.63 -36.83
N LEU A 164 1.35 22.30 -36.09
CA LEU A 164 -0.07 22.39 -36.40
C LEU A 164 -0.50 23.86 -36.40
N VAL A 165 -1.17 24.28 -37.47
CA VAL A 165 -1.77 25.61 -37.56
C VAL A 165 -3.27 25.49 -37.32
N LEU A 166 -3.76 26.28 -36.38
CA LEU A 166 -5.17 26.35 -36.00
C LEU A 166 -5.65 27.81 -36.15
N GLU A 167 -6.77 28.01 -36.81
CA GLU A 167 -7.45 29.30 -36.84
C GLU A 167 -8.78 29.20 -36.09
N THR A 168 -8.92 29.99 -35.03
CA THR A 168 -10.17 30.09 -34.27
C THR A 168 -10.65 31.54 -34.33
N GLY A 169 -11.65 31.78 -35.19
CA GLY A 169 -12.03 33.14 -35.52
C GLY A 169 -10.90 33.86 -36.27
N LYS A 170 -10.51 35.05 -35.81
CA LYS A 170 -9.40 35.86 -36.36
C LYS A 170 -8.04 35.58 -35.72
N VAL A 171 -8.00 34.70 -34.72
CA VAL A 171 -6.74 34.36 -34.03
C VAL A 171 -6.14 33.11 -34.67
N ARG A 172 -4.90 33.24 -35.12
CA ARG A 172 -4.09 32.13 -35.65
C ARG A 172 -3.15 31.64 -34.55
N PHE A 173 -3.21 30.35 -34.28
CA PHE A 173 -2.34 29.61 -33.37
C PHE A 173 -1.43 28.71 -34.20
N GLU A 174 -0.14 28.72 -33.90
CA GLU A 174 0.82 27.76 -34.44
C GLU A 174 1.39 26.96 -33.28
N LEU A 175 1.05 25.67 -33.22
CA LEU A 175 1.56 24.74 -32.21
C LEU A 175 2.83 24.10 -32.76
N LEU A 176 3.93 24.27 -32.04
CA LEU A 176 5.26 23.85 -32.44
C LEU A 176 5.76 22.77 -31.48
N SER A 177 6.17 21.63 -32.02
CA SER A 177 6.77 20.55 -31.25
C SER A 177 8.18 20.93 -30.84
N CYS A 178 8.41 20.85 -29.54
CA CYS A 178 9.65 21.23 -28.88
C CYS A 178 10.07 20.13 -27.90
N PRO A 179 10.34 18.90 -28.37
CA PRO A 179 10.49 17.71 -27.53
C PRO A 179 11.76 17.71 -26.64
N GLY A 180 12.65 18.67 -26.86
CA GLY A 180 13.81 18.93 -25.99
C GLY A 180 13.49 19.84 -24.80
N GLY A 181 12.23 20.24 -24.63
CA GLY A 181 11.79 21.01 -23.47
C GLY A 181 11.72 20.18 -22.18
N GLU A 182 10.86 20.62 -21.26
CA GLU A 182 10.74 20.05 -19.92
C GLU A 182 10.09 18.65 -19.93
N THR A 183 9.33 18.34 -20.98
CA THR A 183 8.80 17.02 -21.29
C THR A 183 9.08 16.66 -22.75
N ILE A 184 9.01 15.37 -23.07
CA ILE A 184 9.20 14.86 -24.44
C ILE A 184 8.04 15.24 -25.39
N ASP A 185 6.92 15.71 -24.87
CA ASP A 185 5.75 16.18 -25.62
C ASP A 185 5.57 17.70 -25.57
N ASN A 186 6.61 18.40 -25.13
CA ASN A 186 6.54 19.83 -24.92
C ASN A 186 6.19 20.58 -26.23
N THR A 187 5.32 21.57 -26.09
CA THR A 187 4.68 22.34 -27.16
C THR A 187 4.79 23.83 -26.88
N VAL A 188 5.25 24.58 -27.88
CA VAL A 188 5.21 26.04 -27.87
C VAL A 188 4.02 26.49 -28.71
N ILE A 189 3.19 27.37 -28.15
CA ILE A 189 2.01 27.90 -28.84
C ILE A 189 2.30 29.34 -29.25
N TRP A 190 2.36 29.59 -30.55
CA TRP A 190 2.76 30.86 -31.15
C TRP A 190 1.57 31.60 -31.77
N LEU A 191 1.45 32.90 -31.45
CA LEU A 191 0.50 33.83 -32.05
C LEU A 191 1.27 34.82 -32.93
N PRO A 192 1.35 34.61 -34.26
CA PRO A 192 2.24 35.37 -35.14
C PRO A 192 1.87 36.85 -35.24
N TYR A 193 0.58 37.19 -35.21
CA TYR A 193 0.13 38.57 -35.37
C TYR A 193 0.46 39.47 -34.19
N THR A 194 0.33 38.96 -32.96
CA THR A 194 0.69 39.68 -31.71
C THR A 194 2.11 39.40 -31.26
N ARG A 195 2.83 38.57 -32.01
CA ARG A 195 4.19 38.09 -31.70
C ARG A 195 4.30 37.54 -30.27
N THR A 196 3.30 36.79 -29.84
CA THR A 196 3.19 36.23 -28.47
C THR A 196 3.45 34.73 -28.47
N ALA A 197 4.38 34.25 -27.63
CA ALA A 197 4.67 32.82 -27.47
C ALA A 197 4.32 32.34 -26.07
N PHE A 198 3.47 31.31 -25.97
CA PHE A 198 3.29 30.53 -24.74
C PHE A 198 4.31 29.39 -24.74
N VAL A 199 5.26 29.47 -23.82
CA VAL A 199 6.28 28.43 -23.62
C VAL A 199 6.01 27.58 -22.38
N GLY A 200 5.05 27.97 -21.52
CA GLY A 200 4.76 27.20 -20.31
C GLY A 200 6.04 26.91 -19.52
N ASN A 201 6.27 25.63 -19.21
CA ASN A 201 7.46 25.19 -18.51
C ASN A 201 8.57 24.66 -19.44
N THR A 202 8.51 24.91 -20.75
CA THR A 202 9.49 24.42 -21.76
C THR A 202 10.94 24.51 -21.30
N PHE A 203 11.33 25.64 -20.72
CA PHE A 203 12.69 25.91 -20.29
C PHE A 203 12.92 25.73 -18.78
N GLY A 204 11.98 25.07 -18.11
CA GLY A 204 11.86 24.96 -16.66
C GLY A 204 10.82 25.94 -16.08
N PRO A 205 10.31 25.67 -14.86
CA PRO A 205 9.36 26.54 -14.17
C PRO A 205 9.83 27.99 -13.96
N LEU A 206 11.13 28.18 -13.78
CA LEU A 206 11.75 29.49 -13.56
C LEU A 206 12.56 29.90 -14.78
N PHE A 207 11.93 30.43 -15.82
CA PHE A 207 12.69 31.01 -16.93
C PHE A 207 13.25 32.41 -16.53
N PRO A 208 14.54 32.73 -16.79
CA PRO A 208 15.53 31.98 -17.57
C PRO A 208 16.58 31.24 -16.70
N HIS A 209 16.21 30.71 -15.53
CA HIS A 209 17.12 29.96 -14.66
C HIS A 209 17.65 28.70 -15.35
N PHE A 210 18.80 28.22 -14.88
CA PHE A 210 19.36 26.95 -15.30
C PHE A 210 18.33 25.81 -15.08
N PRO A 211 18.03 25.01 -16.12
CA PRO A 211 16.96 24.03 -16.05
C PRO A 211 17.36 22.84 -15.17
N ASN A 212 16.35 22.08 -14.74
CA ASN A 212 16.61 20.79 -14.12
C ASN A 212 16.58 19.69 -15.19
N PHE A 213 17.70 19.03 -15.48
CA PHE A 213 17.73 17.93 -16.45
C PHE A 213 17.30 16.58 -15.85
N ASN A 214 17.18 16.48 -14.52
CA ASN A 214 16.49 15.41 -13.80
C ASN A 214 15.82 15.95 -12.53
N THR A 215 14.50 15.83 -12.40
CA THR A 215 13.83 16.31 -11.19
C THR A 215 14.19 15.44 -9.97
N VAL A 216 14.57 16.07 -8.84
CA VAL A 216 15.03 15.36 -7.63
C VAL A 216 13.98 14.40 -7.06
N ARG A 217 12.69 14.69 -7.30
CA ARG A 217 11.57 13.80 -6.93
C ARG A 217 11.52 12.50 -7.73
N GLY A 218 12.16 12.46 -8.89
CA GLY A 218 12.28 11.30 -9.78
C GLY A 218 11.59 11.51 -11.13
N ASP A 219 12.38 11.72 -12.17
CA ASP A 219 11.98 11.77 -13.59
C ASP A 219 12.99 11.06 -14.49
N ARG A 220 12.64 10.90 -15.78
CA ARG A 220 13.64 10.55 -16.80
C ARG A 220 14.62 11.71 -17.03
N TYR A 221 15.83 11.38 -17.48
CA TYR A 221 16.78 12.38 -17.95
C TYR A 221 16.26 13.12 -19.18
N ARG A 222 16.44 14.43 -19.17
CA ARG A 222 16.20 15.35 -20.29
C ARG A 222 17.50 15.52 -21.06
N ASP A 223 17.39 15.61 -22.37
CA ASP A 223 18.54 15.78 -23.27
C ASP A 223 18.90 17.26 -23.44
N PRO A 224 20.10 17.70 -22.99
CA PRO A 224 20.54 19.08 -23.15
C PRO A 224 20.72 19.51 -24.60
N LEU A 225 21.06 18.60 -25.54
CA LEU A 225 21.26 18.98 -26.93
C LEU A 225 19.92 19.27 -27.61
N ALA A 226 18.92 18.40 -27.40
CA ALA A 226 17.55 18.67 -27.84
C ALA A 226 16.97 19.95 -27.20
N TYR A 227 17.35 20.27 -25.96
CA TYR A 227 16.98 21.51 -25.29
C TYR A 227 17.54 22.75 -25.99
N LEU A 228 18.79 22.69 -26.46
CA LEU A 228 19.41 23.77 -27.24
C LEU A 228 18.70 23.96 -28.59
N ASP A 229 18.30 22.88 -29.26
CA ASP A 229 17.50 22.95 -30.49
C ASP A 229 16.14 23.63 -30.24
N THR A 230 15.54 23.34 -29.08
CA THR A 230 14.28 23.96 -28.66
C THR A 230 14.45 25.45 -28.38
N LEU A 231 15.53 25.87 -27.72
CA LEU A 231 15.86 27.29 -27.52
C LEU A 231 16.01 28.02 -28.85
N ALA A 232 16.74 27.44 -29.80
CA ALA A 232 16.90 28.01 -31.14
C ALA A 232 15.55 28.19 -31.84
N ARG A 233 14.69 27.15 -31.82
CA ARG A 233 13.35 27.22 -32.43
C ARG A 233 12.47 28.32 -31.86
N VAL A 234 12.45 28.49 -30.53
CA VAL A 234 11.66 29.57 -29.89
C VAL A 234 12.25 30.95 -30.18
N ARG A 235 13.58 31.05 -30.20
CA ARG A 235 14.30 32.29 -30.50
C ARG A 235 14.00 32.81 -31.90
N ASP A 236 13.87 31.92 -32.88
CA ASP A 236 13.61 32.29 -34.28
C ASP A 236 12.19 32.85 -34.50
N LEU A 237 11.26 32.66 -33.56
CA LEU A 237 9.95 33.31 -33.58
C LEU A 237 10.06 34.84 -33.38
N GLY A 238 11.10 35.29 -32.67
CA GLY A 238 11.31 36.70 -32.34
C GLY A 238 10.18 37.29 -31.48
N ALA A 239 9.66 36.54 -30.51
CA ALA A 239 8.55 36.95 -29.66
C ALA A 239 8.75 38.33 -29.03
N GLU A 240 7.69 39.15 -29.00
CA GLU A 240 7.62 40.41 -28.27
C GLU A 240 7.03 40.23 -26.86
N VAL A 241 6.23 39.18 -26.68
CA VAL A 241 5.67 38.76 -25.39
C VAL A 241 5.92 37.27 -25.22
N LEU A 242 6.61 36.90 -24.14
CA LEU A 242 6.88 35.51 -23.78
C LEU A 242 6.11 35.13 -22.51
N ILE A 243 5.17 34.20 -22.64
CA ILE A 243 4.31 33.72 -21.55
C ILE A 243 4.88 32.40 -21.02
N THR A 244 5.40 32.44 -19.80
CA THR A 244 5.98 31.31 -19.07
C THR A 244 4.94 30.67 -18.16
N GLY A 245 5.14 29.43 -17.72
CA GLY A 245 4.20 28.72 -16.84
C GLY A 245 4.07 29.33 -15.44
N HIS A 246 4.95 30.25 -15.09
CA HIS A 246 4.97 30.96 -13.81
C HIS A 246 5.29 32.45 -14.00
N GLY A 247 4.78 33.27 -13.07
CA GLY A 247 4.97 34.73 -13.07
C GLY A 247 4.22 35.46 -14.18
N LEU A 248 4.39 36.79 -14.22
CA LEU A 248 3.86 37.64 -15.30
C LEU A 248 4.65 37.46 -16.60
N PRO A 249 4.08 37.72 -17.78
CA PRO A 249 4.81 37.64 -19.05
C PRO A 249 6.08 38.48 -19.06
N ILE A 250 7.02 38.07 -19.90
CA ILE A 250 8.22 38.86 -20.18
C ILE A 250 7.94 39.63 -21.47
N GLU A 251 8.08 40.94 -21.41
CA GLU A 251 7.80 41.84 -22.54
C GLU A 251 9.09 42.45 -23.10
N GLY A 252 9.09 42.64 -24.42
CA GLY A 252 10.19 43.24 -25.16
C GLY A 252 11.09 42.21 -25.83
N ALA A 253 11.08 42.22 -27.17
CA ALA A 253 11.86 41.28 -27.98
C ALA A 253 13.36 41.27 -27.64
N GLY A 254 13.93 42.43 -27.29
CA GLY A 254 15.34 42.54 -26.88
C GLY A 254 15.66 41.79 -25.59
N LEU A 255 14.80 41.92 -24.56
CA LEU A 255 14.96 41.22 -23.29
C LEU A 255 14.76 39.71 -23.48
N ILE A 256 13.69 39.31 -24.17
CA ILE A 256 13.38 37.90 -24.46
C ILE A 256 14.55 37.25 -25.20
N ARG A 257 15.06 37.90 -26.25
CA ARG A 257 16.23 37.43 -27.01
C ARG A 257 17.45 37.28 -26.13
N ALA A 258 17.76 38.27 -25.29
CA ALA A 258 18.90 38.22 -24.38
C ALA A 258 18.77 37.07 -23.36
N CYS A 259 17.57 36.79 -22.84
CA CYS A 259 17.31 35.66 -21.95
C CYS A 259 17.54 34.32 -22.66
N LEU A 260 17.00 34.14 -23.87
CA LEU A 260 17.16 32.90 -24.64
C LEU A 260 18.61 32.66 -25.05
N ASP A 261 19.30 33.70 -25.54
CA ASP A 261 20.71 33.62 -25.93
C ASP A 261 21.60 33.28 -24.74
N ARG A 262 21.35 33.89 -23.56
CA ARG A 262 22.13 33.61 -22.36
C ARG A 262 21.88 32.22 -21.81
N LEU A 263 20.63 31.76 -21.81
CA LEU A 263 20.30 30.41 -21.36
C LEU A 263 20.88 29.35 -22.30
N GLU A 264 20.86 29.58 -23.62
CA GLU A 264 21.54 28.71 -24.59
C GLU A 264 23.03 28.62 -24.31
N ALA A 265 23.69 29.77 -24.16
CA ALA A 265 25.12 29.83 -23.90
C ALA A 265 25.48 29.16 -22.56
N ALA A 266 24.68 29.35 -21.51
CA ALA A 266 24.89 28.72 -20.21
C ALA A 266 24.74 27.19 -20.28
N VAL A 267 23.68 26.67 -20.91
CA VAL A 267 23.47 25.22 -21.06
C VAL A 267 24.56 24.59 -21.93
N ARG A 268 24.90 25.23 -23.05
CA ARG A 268 25.97 24.77 -23.95
C ARG A 268 27.33 24.75 -23.25
N TYR A 269 27.66 25.81 -22.51
CA TYR A 269 28.89 25.85 -21.73
C TYR A 269 28.96 24.70 -20.72
N VAL A 270 27.89 24.46 -19.95
CA VAL A 270 27.88 23.36 -18.96
C VAL A 270 27.98 21.99 -19.65
N HIS A 271 27.31 21.79 -20.78
CA HIS A 271 27.44 20.57 -21.58
C HIS A 271 28.87 20.36 -22.05
N ASP A 272 29.44 21.34 -22.75
CA ASP A 272 30.74 21.22 -23.40
C ASP A 272 31.86 21.07 -22.37
N GLU A 273 31.78 21.77 -21.23
CA GLU A 273 32.74 21.66 -20.13
C GLU A 273 32.63 20.32 -19.39
N THR A 274 31.42 19.76 -19.30
CA THR A 274 31.21 18.41 -18.76
C THR A 274 31.83 17.37 -19.69
N VAL A 275 31.54 17.45 -20.99
CA VAL A 275 32.10 16.54 -22.01
C VAL A 275 33.62 16.67 -22.10
N ARG A 276 34.17 17.89 -22.01
CA ARG A 276 35.60 18.12 -21.89
C ARG A 276 36.17 17.42 -20.67
N GLY A 277 35.51 17.53 -19.51
CA GLY A 277 35.91 16.82 -18.30
C GLY A 277 35.87 15.30 -18.42
N ILE A 278 34.87 14.75 -19.11
CA ILE A 278 34.79 13.32 -19.44
C ILE A 278 36.01 12.90 -20.26
N ASN A 279 36.31 13.63 -21.34
CA ASN A 279 37.40 13.30 -22.25
C ASN A 279 38.78 13.47 -21.61
N GLU A 280 38.92 14.39 -20.65
CA GLU A 280 40.12 14.57 -19.83
C GLU A 280 40.25 13.51 -18.71
N GLY A 281 39.24 12.66 -18.50
CA GLY A 281 39.23 11.66 -17.44
C GLY A 281 39.10 12.25 -16.02
N ARG A 282 38.57 13.47 -15.90
CA ARG A 282 38.32 14.11 -14.59
C ARG A 282 37.19 13.40 -13.86
N ASP A 283 37.24 13.37 -12.54
CA ASP A 283 36.17 12.76 -11.75
C ASP A 283 34.88 13.62 -11.78
N ILE A 284 33.71 12.98 -11.92
CA ILE A 284 32.39 13.64 -11.99
C ILE A 284 32.12 14.55 -10.78
N ASP A 285 32.52 14.15 -9.57
CA ASP A 285 32.29 14.95 -8.37
C ASP A 285 33.18 16.19 -8.37
N ASP A 286 34.39 16.10 -8.92
CA ASP A 286 35.27 17.26 -9.11
C ASP A 286 34.69 18.23 -10.13
N VAL A 287 34.28 17.75 -11.31
CA VAL A 287 33.67 18.61 -12.34
C VAL A 287 32.41 19.28 -11.80
N ALA A 288 31.52 18.54 -11.15
CA ALA A 288 30.29 19.08 -10.58
C ALA A 288 30.56 20.09 -9.44
N ARG A 289 31.65 19.91 -8.69
CA ARG A 289 32.04 20.80 -7.59
C ARG A 289 32.71 22.07 -8.08
N THR A 290 33.51 22.02 -9.14
CA THR A 290 34.31 23.18 -9.59
C THR A 290 33.69 23.97 -10.73
N LEU A 291 32.89 23.34 -11.59
CA LEU A 291 32.30 24.04 -12.74
C LEU A 291 31.32 25.12 -12.27
N ARG A 292 31.54 26.35 -12.72
CA ARG A 292 30.69 27.51 -12.50
C ARG A 292 30.45 28.20 -13.83
N LEU A 293 29.29 28.85 -13.96
CA LEU A 293 29.02 29.73 -15.08
C LEU A 293 29.90 30.98 -14.96
N PRO A 294 30.55 31.43 -16.04
CA PRO A 294 31.09 32.77 -16.15
C PRO A 294 30.01 33.83 -15.85
N ASP A 295 30.39 34.99 -15.32
CA ASP A 295 29.45 36.03 -14.89
C ASP A 295 28.55 36.54 -16.03
N GLU A 296 29.07 36.58 -17.26
CA GLU A 296 28.36 36.94 -18.47
C GLU A 296 27.31 35.90 -18.91
N LEU A 297 27.46 34.65 -18.45
CA LEU A 297 26.54 33.54 -18.67
C LEU A 297 25.59 33.32 -17.48
N TYR A 298 25.60 34.24 -16.50
CA TYR A 298 24.78 34.10 -15.31
C TYR A 298 23.29 33.92 -15.67
N VAL A 299 22.78 32.77 -15.25
CA VAL A 299 21.37 32.43 -15.17
C VAL A 299 21.13 31.91 -13.75
N GLY A 300 20.00 32.25 -13.14
CA GLY A 300 19.73 31.84 -11.76
C GLY A 300 19.75 30.31 -11.59
N GLU A 301 20.00 29.83 -10.36
CA GLU A 301 19.96 28.39 -10.00
C GLU A 301 18.83 28.08 -9.01
N GLY A 302 17.75 28.87 -9.04
CA GLY A 302 16.62 28.75 -8.10
C GLY A 302 15.76 27.47 -8.24
N TYR A 303 15.92 26.72 -9.34
CA TYR A 303 15.22 25.45 -9.57
C TYR A 303 16.20 24.32 -9.91
N GLY A 304 16.79 24.33 -11.11
CA GLY A 304 17.93 23.48 -11.45
C GLY A 304 19.25 24.05 -10.95
N ARG A 305 20.30 23.23 -10.95
CA ARG A 305 21.67 23.65 -10.64
C ARG A 305 22.65 23.16 -11.70
N VAL A 306 23.69 23.94 -11.94
CA VAL A 306 24.83 23.59 -12.81
C VAL A 306 25.43 22.26 -12.36
N SER A 307 25.68 22.08 -11.06
CA SER A 307 26.26 20.85 -10.52
C SER A 307 25.38 19.61 -10.75
N TRP A 308 24.06 19.78 -10.78
CA TRP A 308 23.11 18.69 -11.10
C TRP A 308 23.03 18.43 -12.60
N GLY A 309 23.14 19.50 -13.40
CA GLY A 309 23.30 19.41 -14.85
C GLY A 309 24.53 18.60 -15.23
N VAL A 310 25.70 18.92 -14.67
CA VAL A 310 26.95 18.16 -14.87
C VAL A 310 26.72 16.67 -14.60
N ARG A 311 26.08 16.32 -13.47
CA ARG A 311 25.80 14.92 -13.12
C ARG A 311 24.91 14.22 -14.13
N THR A 312 23.83 14.88 -14.54
CA THR A 312 22.88 14.34 -15.51
C THR A 312 23.52 14.13 -16.88
N ILE A 313 24.32 15.10 -17.33
CA ILE A 313 25.04 15.04 -18.62
C ILE A 313 26.06 13.92 -18.58
N TRP A 314 26.87 13.84 -17.53
CA TRP A 314 27.84 12.78 -17.34
C TRP A 314 27.20 11.39 -17.39
N GLU A 315 26.15 11.16 -16.60
CA GLU A 315 25.46 9.88 -16.54
C GLU A 315 24.74 9.53 -17.85
N SER A 316 24.33 10.52 -18.64
CA SER A 316 23.74 10.29 -19.97
C SER A 316 24.76 9.74 -20.98
N TYR A 317 26.04 10.11 -20.84
CA TYR A 317 27.11 9.59 -21.71
C TYR A 317 27.75 8.30 -21.17
N LEU A 318 28.02 8.22 -19.86
CA LEU A 318 28.84 7.16 -19.27
C LEU A 318 28.05 6.16 -18.41
N GLY A 319 26.80 6.47 -18.06
CA GLY A 319 25.97 5.64 -17.20
C GLY A 319 26.36 5.70 -15.72
N TRP A 320 25.94 4.67 -14.96
CA TRP A 320 26.07 4.60 -13.50
C TRP A 320 27.46 4.17 -13.01
N PHE A 321 28.26 3.51 -13.86
CA PHE A 321 29.55 2.95 -13.49
C PHE A 321 30.67 3.98 -13.67
N LYS A 322 31.34 4.39 -12.59
CA LYS A 322 32.25 5.54 -12.57
C LYS A 322 33.72 5.16 -12.64
N LEU A 323 34.04 3.86 -12.73
CA LEU A 323 35.41 3.33 -12.79
C LEU A 323 36.25 3.64 -11.54
N ARG A 324 35.66 4.02 -10.40
CA ARG A 324 36.40 4.35 -9.18
C ARG A 324 36.84 3.13 -8.40
N SER A 325 36.05 2.06 -8.49
CA SER A 325 36.29 0.85 -7.73
C SER A 325 35.63 -0.35 -8.39
N THR A 326 36.30 -1.50 -8.35
CA THR A 326 35.68 -2.80 -8.67
C THR A 326 34.41 -3.04 -7.85
N ARG A 327 34.30 -2.43 -6.65
CA ARG A 327 33.10 -2.52 -5.80
C ARG A 327 31.84 -1.97 -6.47
N GLU A 328 31.96 -1.01 -7.38
CA GLU A 328 30.79 -0.42 -8.08
C GLU A 328 30.07 -1.47 -8.95
N LEU A 329 30.77 -2.50 -9.44
CA LEU A 329 30.18 -3.59 -10.24
C LEU A 329 29.37 -4.59 -9.40
N TYR A 330 29.39 -4.47 -8.08
CA TYR A 330 28.71 -5.38 -7.17
C TYR A 330 27.73 -4.63 -6.27
N PRO A 331 26.61 -5.26 -5.87
CA PRO A 331 25.76 -4.73 -4.81
C PRO A 331 26.50 -4.83 -3.46
N ALA A 332 27.28 -3.81 -3.11
CA ALA A 332 28.11 -3.78 -1.91
C ALA A 332 27.60 -2.72 -0.91
N ALA A 333 27.56 -3.08 0.38
CA ALA A 333 27.25 -2.14 1.44
C ALA A 333 28.32 -1.03 1.55
N PRO A 334 27.96 0.19 1.99
CA PRO A 334 28.93 1.23 2.34
C PRO A 334 29.90 0.74 3.41
N VAL A 335 31.15 1.20 3.36
CA VAL A 335 32.20 0.88 4.36
C VAL A 335 32.31 1.99 5.42
N THR A 336 31.69 3.14 5.19
CA THR A 336 31.72 4.34 6.03
C THR A 336 31.28 4.06 7.47
N GLY A 337 30.12 3.42 7.68
CA GLY A 337 29.68 3.02 9.01
C GLY A 337 30.60 1.99 9.68
N THR A 338 31.22 1.10 8.89
CA THR A 338 32.20 0.14 9.43
C THR A 338 33.45 0.84 9.94
N LEU A 339 33.97 1.82 9.19
CA LEU A 339 35.13 2.62 9.61
C LEU A 339 34.79 3.49 10.83
N ALA A 340 33.60 4.10 10.86
CA ALA A 340 33.15 4.87 12.01
C ALA A 340 33.01 4.00 13.27
N ALA A 341 32.53 2.76 13.14
CA ALA A 341 32.50 1.80 14.25
C ALA A 341 33.90 1.43 14.75
N MET A 342 34.90 1.33 13.86
CA MET A 342 36.29 1.06 14.23
C MET A 342 36.97 2.26 14.93
N LEU A 343 36.66 3.49 14.48
CA LEU A 343 37.23 4.72 15.04
C LEU A 343 36.52 5.19 16.33
N GLY A 344 35.27 4.75 16.54
CA GLY A 344 34.40 5.17 17.63
C GLY A 344 33.52 6.37 17.25
N ALA A 345 32.21 6.25 17.49
CA ALA A 345 31.22 7.25 17.10
C ALA A 345 31.49 8.65 17.69
N GLU A 346 31.93 8.75 18.95
CA GLU A 346 32.23 10.05 19.55
C GLU A 346 33.44 10.72 18.88
N ALA A 347 34.50 9.98 18.55
CA ALA A 347 35.67 10.53 17.85
C ALA A 347 35.32 11.06 16.45
N VAL A 348 34.44 10.33 15.73
CA VAL A 348 33.91 10.75 14.44
C VAL A 348 33.05 12.01 14.58
N VAL A 349 32.19 12.06 15.60
CA VAL A 349 31.37 13.23 15.89
C VAL A 349 32.22 14.44 16.28
N ASP A 350 33.25 14.27 17.10
CA ASP A 350 34.15 15.35 17.49
C ASP A 350 34.92 15.91 16.30
N ALA A 351 35.38 15.04 15.38
CA ALA A 351 35.95 15.47 14.11
C ALA A 351 34.95 16.28 13.27
N GLY A 352 33.68 15.86 13.23
CA GLY A 352 32.62 16.60 12.54
C GLY A 352 32.29 17.94 13.20
N ARG A 353 32.25 18.02 14.54
CA ARG A 353 32.08 19.28 15.27
C ARG A 353 33.26 20.21 15.02
N ALA A 354 34.48 19.68 14.98
CA ALA A 354 35.67 20.46 14.66
C ALA A 354 35.58 21.07 13.26
N LEU A 355 35.04 20.35 12.27
CA LEU A 355 34.77 20.89 10.94
C LEU A 355 33.72 22.01 10.96
N LEU A 356 32.60 21.83 11.66
CA LEU A 356 31.57 22.89 11.77
C LEU A 356 32.06 24.15 12.49
N ASN A 357 32.96 23.97 13.46
CA ASN A 357 33.52 25.06 14.26
C ASN A 357 34.79 25.66 13.64
N ALA A 358 35.36 25.02 12.64
CA ALA A 358 36.58 25.50 11.99
C ALA A 358 36.28 26.85 11.31
N PRO A 359 37.16 27.86 11.50
CA PRO A 359 37.08 29.05 10.67
C PRO A 359 37.22 28.64 9.20
N ALA A 360 36.51 29.30 8.31
CA ALA A 360 36.72 29.13 6.88
C ALA A 360 38.17 29.46 6.55
N ALA A 361 38.99 28.42 6.36
CA ALA A 361 40.35 28.59 5.91
C ALA A 361 40.30 28.86 4.41
N ASP A 362 41.03 29.89 3.97
CA ASP A 362 41.26 30.18 2.56
C ASP A 362 41.95 28.96 1.93
N THR A 363 41.18 28.15 1.19
CA THR A 363 41.72 27.02 0.45
C THR A 363 42.45 27.62 -0.75
N GLY A 364 43.75 27.87 -0.57
CA GLY A 364 44.61 28.60 -1.51
C GLY A 364 44.73 27.99 -2.90
N ALA A 365 43.66 28.08 -3.70
CA ALA A 365 43.73 28.04 -5.15
C ALA A 365 44.32 29.38 -5.60
N THR A 366 45.64 29.37 -5.81
CA THR A 366 46.39 30.46 -6.40
C THR A 366 46.08 30.51 -7.90
N ASP A 367 45.05 31.24 -8.28
CA ASP A 367 44.98 31.77 -9.65
C ASP A 367 46.00 32.91 -9.74
N ALA A 368 47.19 32.56 -10.19
CA ALA A 368 48.17 33.51 -10.68
C ALA A 368 47.68 34.04 -12.03
N ASP A 369 46.73 34.99 -12.01
CA ASP A 369 46.58 36.11 -12.96
C ASP A 369 45.15 36.69 -12.86
N SER A 370 44.97 37.80 -12.15
CA SER A 370 44.05 38.88 -12.55
C SER A 370 44.06 40.06 -11.57
N THR A 371 44.14 41.24 -12.13
CA THR A 371 44.25 42.53 -11.45
C THR A 371 42.91 43.04 -10.92
N ARG A 372 42.79 43.09 -9.59
CA ARG A 372 42.38 44.22 -8.74
C ARG A 372 41.14 45.06 -9.18
N THR A 373 39.95 44.68 -8.69
CA THR A 373 38.98 45.56 -7.97
C THR A 373 37.81 44.83 -7.28
N ASP A 374 37.62 43.51 -7.45
CA ASP A 374 36.48 42.75 -6.88
C ASP A 374 36.76 41.90 -5.62
N ASN A 375 37.96 42.04 -5.02
CA ASN A 375 38.46 41.11 -3.98
C ASN A 375 37.50 40.86 -2.80
N ALA A 376 36.72 41.84 -2.34
CA ALA A 376 35.86 41.67 -1.17
C ALA A 376 34.66 40.73 -1.41
N ARG A 377 34.09 40.72 -2.63
CA ARG A 377 32.99 39.80 -2.99
C ARG A 377 33.52 38.38 -3.22
N THR A 378 34.68 38.25 -3.85
CA THR A 378 35.33 36.96 -4.07
C THR A 378 35.81 36.33 -2.76
N ASP A 379 36.33 37.12 -1.81
CA ASP A 379 36.78 36.61 -0.51
C ASP A 379 35.60 36.14 0.36
N ALA A 380 34.49 36.88 0.34
CA ALA A 380 33.25 36.47 1.01
C ALA A 380 32.66 35.19 0.42
N ALA A 381 32.62 35.08 -0.92
CA ALA A 381 32.13 33.89 -1.61
C ALA A 381 33.01 32.65 -1.39
N ARG A 382 34.35 32.82 -1.37
CA ARG A 382 35.30 31.75 -1.02
C ARG A 382 35.14 31.29 0.43
N THR A 383 34.97 32.23 1.34
CA THR A 383 34.72 31.95 2.76
C THR A 383 33.43 31.16 2.95
N ASP A 384 32.37 31.53 2.23
CA ASP A 384 31.07 30.86 2.28
C ASP A 384 31.12 29.44 1.69
N ALA A 385 31.78 29.27 0.54
CA ALA A 385 32.01 27.96 -0.07
C ALA A 385 32.79 27.00 0.85
N ALA A 386 33.80 27.50 1.55
CA ALA A 386 34.57 26.71 2.52
C ALA A 386 33.72 26.28 3.74
N ARG A 387 32.80 27.14 4.21
CA ARG A 387 31.85 26.79 5.27
C ARG A 387 30.87 25.72 4.82
N THR A 388 30.35 25.83 3.60
CA THR A 388 29.46 24.84 3.00
C THR A 388 30.15 23.49 2.85
N ASP A 389 31.40 23.45 2.38
CA ASP A 389 32.18 22.19 2.30
C ASP A 389 32.39 21.55 3.68
N ASN A 390 32.77 22.35 4.68
CA ASN A 390 32.91 21.88 6.06
C ASN A 390 31.59 21.32 6.60
N ALA A 391 30.45 21.95 6.31
CA ALA A 391 29.14 21.47 6.72
C ALA A 391 28.76 20.15 6.03
N LEU A 392 29.02 20.00 4.73
CA LEU A 392 28.79 18.76 3.99
C LEU A 392 29.66 17.61 4.54
N ARG A 393 30.94 17.88 4.83
CA ARG A 393 31.85 16.89 5.41
C ARG A 393 31.45 16.52 6.83
N ALA A 394 31.04 17.48 7.65
CA ALA A 394 30.52 17.24 8.98
C ALA A 394 29.22 16.40 8.93
N LEU A 395 28.34 16.67 7.98
CA LEU A 395 27.14 15.87 7.74
C LEU A 395 27.50 14.43 7.37
N GLY A 396 28.45 14.22 6.45
CA GLY A 396 28.90 12.88 6.08
C GLY A 396 29.50 12.09 7.26
N LEU A 397 30.23 12.76 8.15
CA LEU A 397 30.71 12.15 9.40
C LEU A 397 29.57 11.83 10.37
N ALA A 398 28.57 12.71 10.47
CA ALA A 398 27.38 12.46 11.29
C ALA A 398 26.59 11.26 10.77
N GLU A 399 26.39 11.15 9.46
CA GLU A 399 25.73 10.00 8.81
C GLU A 399 26.51 8.71 9.01
N ALA A 400 27.84 8.73 8.86
CA ALA A 400 28.68 7.58 9.15
C ALA A 400 28.60 7.14 10.62
N ALA A 401 28.57 8.10 11.56
CA ALA A 401 28.38 7.82 12.98
C ALA A 401 26.98 7.25 13.28
N LEU A 402 25.94 7.72 12.59
CA LEU A 402 24.56 7.20 12.74
C LEU A 402 24.38 5.83 12.07
N GLU A 403 25.12 5.54 11.01
CA GLU A 403 25.19 4.20 10.40
C GLU A 403 25.86 3.20 11.36
N ALA A 404 26.91 3.64 12.08
CA ALA A 404 27.59 2.84 13.09
C ALA A 404 26.78 2.66 14.38
N GLU A 405 26.18 3.73 14.89
CA GLU A 405 25.40 3.74 16.13
C GLU A 405 24.07 4.51 15.92
N PRO A 406 23.03 3.81 15.45
CA PRO A 406 21.76 4.46 15.14
C PRO A 406 21.09 4.99 16.42
N GLY A 407 20.91 6.31 16.48
CA GLY A 407 20.34 6.99 17.65
C GLY A 407 21.36 7.68 18.55
N HIS A 408 22.66 7.65 18.20
CA HIS A 408 23.70 8.40 18.88
C HIS A 408 23.34 9.90 18.92
N ARG A 409 22.93 10.40 20.08
CA ARG A 409 22.33 11.75 20.22
C ARG A 409 23.28 12.87 19.81
N ALA A 410 24.57 12.68 20.03
CA ALA A 410 25.60 13.64 19.63
C ALA A 410 25.78 13.69 18.10
N ALA A 411 25.61 12.56 17.41
CA ALA A 411 25.62 12.50 15.95
C ALA A 411 24.33 13.08 15.35
N LEU A 412 23.17 12.82 15.98
CA LEU A 412 21.90 13.46 15.60
C LEU A 412 21.97 15.00 15.72
N ARG A 413 22.60 15.51 16.78
CA ARG A 413 22.86 16.95 16.94
C ARG A 413 23.80 17.48 15.86
N LEU A 414 24.90 16.79 15.61
CA LEU A 414 25.84 17.18 14.55
C LEU A 414 25.16 17.23 13.17
N ALA A 415 24.36 16.22 12.84
CA ALA A 415 23.60 16.20 11.59
C ALA A 415 22.60 17.37 11.50
N ARG A 416 21.89 17.68 12.59
CA ARG A 416 20.98 18.83 12.66
C ARG A 416 21.74 20.14 12.42
N ASP A 417 22.84 20.34 13.14
CA ASP A 417 23.64 21.58 13.09
C ASP A 417 24.28 21.77 11.71
N ALA A 418 24.69 20.68 11.06
CA ALA A 418 25.18 20.72 9.69
C ALA A 418 24.08 21.13 8.69
N HIS A 419 22.86 20.59 8.82
CA HIS A 419 21.72 21.02 7.99
C HIS A 419 21.35 22.48 8.23
N GLU A 420 21.37 22.94 9.49
CA GLU A 420 21.14 24.33 9.86
C GLU A 420 22.19 25.25 9.21
N ARG A 421 23.47 24.86 9.27
CA ARG A 421 24.56 25.59 8.59
C ARG A 421 24.37 25.68 7.08
N LEU A 422 23.95 24.59 6.43
CA LEU A 422 23.68 24.58 4.98
C LEU A 422 22.51 25.50 4.61
N LEU A 423 21.54 25.69 5.51
CA LEU A 423 20.42 26.62 5.33
C LEU A 423 20.81 28.09 5.51
N GLU A 424 22.01 28.41 6.02
CA GLU A 424 22.51 29.79 6.07
C GLU A 424 22.94 30.29 4.68
N HIS A 425 23.32 29.39 3.76
CA HIS A 425 23.68 29.75 2.40
C HIS A 425 22.42 30.16 1.62
N HIS A 426 22.27 31.46 1.37
CA HIS A 426 21.04 32.08 0.87
C HIS A 426 20.47 31.40 -0.39
N ASP A 427 21.32 31.10 -1.38
CA ASP A 427 20.86 30.52 -2.65
C ASP A 427 20.45 29.05 -2.50
N ASP A 428 21.09 28.31 -1.59
CA ASP A 428 20.77 26.90 -1.33
C ASP A 428 19.45 26.80 -0.55
N ALA A 429 19.25 27.69 0.42
CA ALA A 429 18.01 27.79 1.19
C ALA A 429 16.81 28.22 0.32
N ARG A 430 17.04 29.06 -0.68
CA ARG A 430 15.99 29.54 -1.61
C ARG A 430 15.78 28.64 -2.82
N ASN A 431 16.73 27.79 -3.20
CA ASN A 431 16.49 26.77 -4.22
C ASN A 431 15.31 25.88 -3.81
N PHE A 432 14.36 25.68 -4.72
CA PHE A 432 13.12 24.96 -4.42
C PHE A 432 13.37 23.53 -3.91
N TRP A 433 14.22 22.77 -4.62
CA TRP A 433 14.48 21.38 -4.29
C TRP A 433 15.42 21.23 -3.10
N LEU A 434 16.57 21.90 -3.14
CA LEU A 434 17.61 21.76 -2.12
C LEU A 434 17.15 22.32 -0.77
N GLY A 435 16.68 23.57 -0.75
CA GLY A 435 16.21 24.20 0.48
C GLY A 435 15.02 23.46 1.09
N GLY A 436 14.11 22.94 0.25
CA GLY A 436 12.99 22.11 0.70
C GLY A 436 13.46 20.81 1.39
N TRP A 437 14.43 20.11 0.80
CA TRP A 437 15.00 18.90 1.40
C TRP A 437 15.72 19.19 2.72
N LEU A 438 16.57 20.22 2.75
CA LEU A 438 17.33 20.61 3.93
C LEU A 438 16.40 20.94 5.11
N ARG A 439 15.33 21.72 4.87
CA ARG A 439 14.31 22.03 5.89
C ARG A 439 13.60 20.77 6.39
N ALA A 440 13.22 19.86 5.50
CA ALA A 440 12.53 18.62 5.86
C ALA A 440 13.42 17.71 6.73
N GLN A 441 14.70 17.56 6.39
CA GLN A 441 15.65 16.76 7.20
C GLN A 441 15.95 17.41 8.55
N HIS A 442 16.19 18.72 8.56
CA HIS A 442 16.37 19.48 9.80
C HIS A 442 15.18 19.28 10.75
N GLY A 443 13.94 19.44 10.26
CA GLY A 443 12.73 19.22 11.05
C GLY A 443 12.61 17.80 11.62
N LYS A 444 12.96 16.77 10.83
CA LYS A 444 12.99 15.37 11.31
C LYS A 444 14.00 15.17 12.45
N LEU A 445 15.19 15.73 12.32
CA LEU A 445 16.25 15.61 13.34
C LEU A 445 15.87 16.34 14.64
N VAL A 446 15.25 17.52 14.54
CA VAL A 446 14.70 18.24 15.70
C VAL A 446 13.65 17.39 16.43
N ALA A 447 12.69 16.81 15.71
CA ALA A 447 11.67 15.95 16.29
C ALA A 447 12.26 14.71 16.99
N GLN A 448 13.27 14.08 16.39
CA GLN A 448 13.98 12.93 16.99
C GLN A 448 14.71 13.32 18.29
N LEU A 449 15.34 14.50 18.33
CA LEU A 449 16.04 14.99 19.51
C LEU A 449 15.10 15.39 20.65
N ALA A 450 13.88 15.83 20.33
CA ALA A 450 12.83 16.20 21.29
C ALA A 450 12.15 15.01 21.97
N ALA A 451 12.22 13.80 21.39
CA ALA A 451 11.66 12.60 21.99
C ALA A 451 12.36 12.25 23.33
N PRO A 452 11.62 11.90 24.40
CA PRO A 452 12.20 11.60 25.71
C PRO A 452 13.15 10.39 25.63
N PRO A 453 14.25 10.39 26.41
CA PRO A 453 15.13 9.23 26.48
C PRO A 453 14.37 8.01 27.04
N PRO A 454 14.76 6.78 26.67
CA PRO A 454 14.19 5.58 27.28
C PRO A 454 14.38 5.61 28.81
N THR A 455 13.37 5.15 29.56
CA THR A 455 13.35 5.21 31.04
C THR A 455 14.47 4.37 31.66
N LYS A 456 15.17 4.90 32.68
CA LYS A 456 16.29 4.23 33.38
C LYS A 456 15.84 2.98 34.17
N ALA A 457 16.74 2.00 34.30
CA ALA A 457 16.58 0.80 35.15
C ALA A 457 16.80 1.14 36.63
N GLU A 458 15.99 0.58 37.54
CA GLU A 458 16.17 0.74 38.99
C GLU A 458 17.28 -0.16 39.55
N VAL A 459 17.89 0.23 40.69
CA VAL A 459 18.92 -0.56 41.40
C VAL A 459 18.33 -1.93 41.80
N GLY A 460 19.03 -3.01 41.45
CA GLY A 460 18.60 -4.40 41.68
C GLY A 460 17.55 -4.93 40.71
N GLU A 461 17.06 -4.11 39.77
CA GLU A 461 15.99 -4.50 38.86
C GLU A 461 16.44 -5.56 37.83
N VAL A 462 17.65 -5.43 37.30
CA VAL A 462 18.24 -6.42 36.38
C VAL A 462 18.35 -7.78 37.05
N ALA A 463 18.87 -7.83 38.28
CA ALA A 463 19.00 -9.07 39.05
C ALA A 463 17.62 -9.71 39.33
N ARG A 464 16.61 -8.90 39.67
CA ARG A 464 15.23 -9.36 39.85
C ARG A 464 14.64 -9.95 38.57
N LEU A 465 14.87 -9.31 37.42
CA LEU A 465 14.39 -9.79 36.13
C LEU A 465 15.09 -11.09 35.71
N MET A 466 16.42 -11.17 35.88
CA MET A 466 17.22 -12.37 35.57
C MET A 466 16.81 -13.57 36.43
N THR A 467 16.73 -13.39 37.74
CA THR A 467 16.30 -14.45 38.67
C THR A 467 14.83 -14.85 38.46
N GLY A 468 14.01 -13.96 37.88
CA GLY A 468 12.62 -14.23 37.51
C GLY A 468 12.44 -14.99 36.19
N MET A 469 13.47 -15.09 35.35
CA MET A 469 13.38 -15.72 34.02
C MET A 469 12.89 -17.18 34.06
N PRO A 470 13.31 -18.08 34.96
CA PRO A 470 12.78 -19.45 35.02
C PRO A 470 11.27 -19.53 35.20
N LYS A 471 10.66 -18.58 35.94
CA LYS A 471 9.20 -18.53 36.15
C LYS A 471 8.45 -18.02 34.92
N ARG A 472 9.13 -17.23 34.10
CA ARG A 472 8.60 -16.67 32.84
C ARG A 472 8.91 -17.58 31.66
N PHE A 473 9.73 -18.60 31.86
CA PHE A 473 10.06 -19.57 30.84
C PHE A 473 8.80 -20.28 30.37
N VAL A 474 8.62 -20.40 29.06
CA VAL A 474 7.46 -21.05 28.45
C VAL A 474 7.85 -22.49 28.06
N PRO A 475 7.44 -23.52 28.83
CA PRO A 475 7.71 -24.91 28.48
C PRO A 475 7.14 -25.24 27.10
N GLY A 476 7.86 -26.01 26.30
CA GLY A 476 7.45 -26.36 24.94
C GLY A 476 7.64 -25.26 23.88
N ALA A 477 8.10 -24.06 24.25
CA ALA A 477 8.33 -22.97 23.28
C ALA A 477 9.49 -23.25 22.31
N ALA A 478 10.43 -24.12 22.70
CA ALA A 478 11.49 -24.63 21.83
C ALA A 478 11.83 -26.09 22.18
N PRO A 479 11.04 -27.07 21.70
CA PRO A 479 11.23 -28.48 22.03
C PRO A 479 12.61 -28.99 21.59
N GLY A 480 13.33 -29.64 22.51
CA GLY A 480 14.66 -30.21 22.26
C GLY A 480 15.82 -29.21 22.26
N LEU A 481 15.57 -27.95 22.64
CA LEU A 481 16.62 -26.93 22.72
C LEU A 481 17.53 -27.15 23.94
N HIS A 482 18.82 -27.34 23.71
CA HIS A 482 19.86 -27.30 24.73
C HIS A 482 20.77 -26.10 24.45
N ALA A 483 20.61 -25.05 25.24
CA ALA A 483 21.22 -23.75 24.98
C ALA A 483 21.64 -23.05 26.26
N VAL A 484 22.80 -22.40 26.22
CA VAL A 484 23.23 -21.49 27.27
C VAL A 484 23.36 -20.08 26.70
N TYR A 485 22.46 -19.19 27.12
CA TYR A 485 22.47 -17.78 26.77
C TYR A 485 23.24 -17.01 27.84
N GLN A 486 24.42 -16.52 27.48
CA GLN A 486 25.21 -15.67 28.36
C GLN A 486 24.86 -14.20 28.11
N TYR A 487 24.26 -13.54 29.09
CA TYR A 487 24.00 -12.11 29.07
C TYR A 487 25.16 -11.36 29.70
N GLU A 488 25.67 -10.38 28.98
CA GLU A 488 26.74 -9.47 29.41
C GLU A 488 26.17 -8.06 29.44
N LEU A 489 25.68 -7.65 30.61
CA LEU A 489 24.94 -6.42 30.77
C LEU A 489 25.83 -5.33 31.33
N ASP A 490 25.82 -4.16 30.68
CA ASP A 490 26.39 -2.96 31.29
C ASP A 490 25.59 -2.62 32.56
N GLY A 491 26.26 -2.16 33.62
CA GLY A 491 25.60 -1.85 34.89
C GLY A 491 24.67 -0.64 34.77
N ALA A 492 23.54 -0.67 35.47
CA ALA A 492 22.71 0.52 35.67
C ALA A 492 23.53 1.59 36.43
N ALA A 493 23.11 2.86 36.39
CA ALA A 493 23.86 3.95 37.04
C ALA A 493 24.14 3.67 38.53
N GLY A 494 25.40 3.37 38.87
CA GLY A 494 25.84 3.02 40.23
C GLY A 494 26.06 1.54 40.50
N GLU A 495 25.79 0.65 39.53
CA GLU A 495 26.03 -0.79 39.63
C GLU A 495 27.19 -1.25 38.75
N PRO A 496 27.97 -2.27 39.19
CA PRO A 496 28.98 -2.90 38.35
C PRO A 496 28.30 -3.67 37.19
N LYS A 497 29.05 -3.91 36.11
CA LYS A 497 28.61 -4.80 35.03
C LYS A 497 28.26 -6.17 35.59
N SER A 498 27.21 -6.79 35.05
CA SER A 498 26.75 -8.10 35.51
C SER A 498 26.75 -9.11 34.36
N THR A 499 27.10 -10.35 34.68
CA THR A 499 27.10 -11.46 33.73
C THR A 499 26.17 -12.54 34.24
N TRP A 500 25.30 -13.06 33.38
CA TRP A 500 24.31 -14.06 33.73
C TRP A 500 24.27 -15.16 32.68
N ALA A 501 24.11 -16.40 33.11
CA ALA A 501 23.90 -17.54 32.24
C ALA A 501 22.47 -18.05 32.40
N VAL A 502 21.71 -18.02 31.32
CA VAL A 502 20.38 -18.61 31.22
C VAL A 502 20.51 -19.93 30.47
N ILE A 503 20.34 -21.02 31.21
CA ILE A 503 20.56 -22.39 30.77
C ILE A 503 19.21 -23.03 30.48
N VAL A 504 18.98 -23.39 29.23
CA VAL A 504 17.76 -24.03 28.75
C VAL A 504 18.09 -25.45 28.32
N GLU A 505 17.41 -26.43 28.91
CA GLU A 505 17.56 -27.85 28.62
C GLU A 505 16.17 -28.46 28.39
N GLY A 506 15.73 -28.49 27.13
CA GLY A 506 14.38 -28.86 26.76
C GLY A 506 13.36 -27.91 27.40
N ASP A 507 12.48 -28.46 28.24
CA ASP A 507 11.41 -27.72 28.92
C ASP A 507 11.83 -27.13 30.28
N ARG A 508 13.13 -27.14 30.60
CA ARG A 508 13.66 -26.59 31.86
C ARG A 508 14.55 -25.40 31.58
N CYS A 509 14.33 -24.32 32.34
CA CYS A 509 15.19 -23.14 32.35
C CYS A 509 15.76 -22.91 33.75
N ARG A 510 17.06 -22.68 33.82
CA ARG A 510 17.78 -22.27 35.03
C ARG A 510 18.58 -21.01 34.75
N VAL A 511 18.78 -20.20 35.76
CA VAL A 511 19.62 -19.01 35.66
C VAL A 511 20.67 -19.06 36.75
N SER A 512 21.90 -18.75 36.40
CA SER A 512 23.01 -18.57 37.33
C SER A 512 23.72 -17.26 37.05
N GLU A 513 24.16 -16.59 38.10
CA GLU A 513 25.03 -15.42 37.99
C GLU A 513 26.47 -15.87 37.69
N GLY A 514 27.17 -15.12 36.83
CA GLY A 514 28.52 -15.42 36.36
C GLY A 514 28.58 -16.00 34.95
N ALA A 515 29.81 -16.06 34.41
CA ALA A 515 30.05 -16.58 33.07
C ALA A 515 29.93 -18.12 33.04
N HIS A 516 29.31 -18.66 31.99
CA HIS A 516 29.28 -20.09 31.74
C HIS A 516 30.52 -20.51 30.92
N PRO A 517 31.18 -21.64 31.21
CA PRO A 517 32.39 -22.07 30.50
C PRO A 517 32.14 -22.38 29.00
N HIS A 518 30.90 -22.75 28.64
CA HIS A 518 30.50 -23.06 27.27
C HIS A 518 29.17 -22.39 26.91
N PRO A 519 29.16 -21.09 26.57
CA PRO A 519 27.93 -20.41 26.16
C PRO A 519 27.60 -20.71 24.69
N SER A 520 26.34 -21.06 24.42
CA SER A 520 25.84 -21.24 23.05
C SER A 520 25.77 -19.91 22.29
N CYS A 521 25.46 -18.83 23.01
CA CYS A 521 25.61 -17.46 22.51
C CYS A 521 25.74 -16.44 23.65
N ARG A 522 26.38 -15.31 23.35
CA ARG A 522 26.54 -14.15 24.22
C ARG A 522 25.66 -13.00 23.71
N ILE A 523 25.01 -12.30 24.64
CA ILE A 523 24.08 -11.21 24.37
C ILE A 523 24.51 -10.01 25.21
N GLY A 524 25.07 -9.00 24.55
CA GLY A 524 25.50 -7.75 25.17
C GLY A 524 24.50 -6.63 24.95
N MET A 525 24.11 -5.92 26.01
CA MET A 525 23.26 -4.72 25.93
C MET A 525 23.36 -3.87 27.20
N SER A 526 22.79 -2.67 27.18
CA SER A 526 22.65 -1.83 28.38
C SER A 526 21.63 -2.43 29.36
N ALA A 527 21.78 -2.14 30.66
CA ALA A 527 20.77 -2.50 31.66
C ALA A 527 19.40 -1.91 31.31
N GLU A 528 19.36 -0.67 30.82
CA GLU A 528 18.13 0.03 30.45
C GLU A 528 17.42 -0.64 29.27
N ASP A 529 18.15 -1.02 28.22
CA ASP A 529 17.57 -1.71 27.08
C ASP A 529 17.15 -3.14 27.46
N PHE A 530 17.88 -3.82 28.36
CA PHE A 530 17.46 -5.12 28.91
C PHE A 530 16.15 -5.00 29.68
N VAL A 531 16.01 -3.99 30.55
CA VAL A 531 14.78 -3.72 31.30
C VAL A 531 13.63 -3.39 30.35
N ALA A 532 13.85 -2.50 29.38
CA ALA A 532 12.82 -2.11 28.41
C ALA A 532 12.39 -3.29 27.51
N LEU A 533 13.31 -4.21 27.16
CA LEU A 533 13.00 -5.45 26.44
C LEU A 533 12.11 -6.37 27.27
N ASN A 534 12.42 -6.54 28.55
CA ASN A 534 11.64 -7.40 29.45
C ASN A 534 10.23 -6.85 29.74
N TYR A 535 10.06 -5.52 29.69
CA TYR A 535 8.75 -4.87 29.83
C TYR A 535 7.98 -4.66 28.53
N GLY A 536 8.55 -5.03 27.38
CA GLY A 536 7.92 -4.84 26.06
C GLY A 536 7.87 -3.39 25.58
N GLU A 537 8.60 -2.49 26.23
CA GLU A 537 8.73 -1.07 25.87
C GLU A 537 9.73 -0.86 24.74
N LEU A 538 10.73 -1.75 24.66
CA LEU A 538 11.69 -1.81 23.56
C LEU A 538 11.50 -3.13 22.82
N HIS A 539 11.31 -3.04 21.51
CA HIS A 539 11.12 -4.22 20.66
C HIS A 539 12.50 -4.81 20.27
N PRO A 540 12.73 -6.14 20.37
CA PRO A 540 14.03 -6.77 20.07
C PRO A 540 14.60 -6.43 18.68
N LEU A 541 13.77 -6.50 17.62
CA LEU A 541 14.18 -6.09 16.27
C LEU A 541 14.53 -4.60 16.16
N LYS A 542 13.80 -3.73 16.88
CA LYS A 542 14.08 -2.29 16.90
C LYS A 542 15.39 -2.00 17.63
N ALA A 543 15.66 -2.69 18.74
CA ALA A 543 16.93 -2.58 19.47
C ALA A 543 18.12 -3.07 18.64
N ALA A 544 17.97 -4.18 17.91
CA ALA A 544 19.00 -4.70 17.01
C ALA A 544 19.25 -3.76 15.81
N MET A 545 18.20 -3.26 15.16
CA MET A 545 18.31 -2.26 14.08
C MET A 545 18.92 -0.93 14.55
N GLN A 546 18.82 -0.64 15.85
CA GLN A 546 19.42 0.56 16.47
C GLN A 546 20.82 0.32 17.05
N GLY A 547 21.41 -0.87 16.84
CA GLY A 547 22.75 -1.19 17.38
C GLY A 547 22.81 -1.40 18.89
N LYS A 548 21.67 -1.39 19.59
CA LYS A 548 21.57 -1.48 21.06
C LYS A 548 21.73 -2.89 21.63
N LEU A 549 21.72 -3.91 20.77
CA LEU A 549 21.85 -5.32 21.14
C LEU A 549 23.00 -5.93 20.34
N ARG A 550 24.05 -6.35 21.05
CA ARG A 550 25.21 -7.07 20.51
C ARG A 550 25.00 -8.56 20.71
N PHE A 551 25.22 -9.35 19.67
CA PHE A 551 25.02 -10.79 19.70
C PHE A 551 26.21 -11.52 19.09
N GLU A 552 26.75 -12.49 19.82
CA GLU A 552 27.87 -13.33 19.40
C GLU A 552 27.57 -14.82 19.66
N GLY A 553 27.90 -15.71 18.73
CA GLY A 553 27.65 -17.16 18.85
C GLY A 553 26.55 -17.69 17.93
N ASP A 554 25.94 -18.83 18.30
CA ASP A 554 25.01 -19.54 17.42
C ASP A 554 23.68 -18.79 17.27
N ARG A 555 23.53 -18.11 16.13
CA ARG A 555 22.34 -17.33 15.78
C ARG A 555 21.07 -18.17 15.68
N LYS A 556 21.17 -19.49 15.49
CA LYS A 556 20.00 -20.40 15.48
C LYS A 556 19.36 -20.51 16.86
N VAL A 557 20.19 -20.45 17.90
CA VAL A 557 19.76 -20.51 19.30
C VAL A 557 19.10 -19.19 19.71
N ALA A 558 19.54 -18.05 19.15
CA ALA A 558 18.97 -16.72 19.39
C ALA A 558 17.51 -16.54 18.94
N ILE A 559 17.10 -17.21 17.86
CA ILE A 559 15.75 -17.09 17.27
C ILE A 559 14.65 -17.46 18.27
N HIS A 560 14.95 -18.31 19.24
CA HIS A 560 13.99 -18.77 20.23
C HIS A 560 13.80 -17.78 21.39
N LEU A 561 14.73 -16.85 21.62
CA LEU A 561 14.81 -16.04 22.85
C LEU A 561 13.51 -15.29 23.21
N ASP A 562 12.81 -14.72 22.22
CA ASP A 562 11.56 -13.96 22.42
C ASP A 562 10.35 -14.85 22.71
N LYS A 563 10.40 -16.14 22.32
CA LYS A 563 9.37 -17.14 22.60
C LYS A 563 9.63 -17.87 23.93
N LEU A 564 10.89 -17.95 24.35
CA LEU A 564 11.28 -18.66 25.56
C LEU A 564 10.76 -18.01 26.84
N PHE A 565 10.54 -16.68 26.86
CA PHE A 565 10.14 -15.96 28.06
C PHE A 565 8.92 -15.05 27.82
N THR A 566 7.89 -15.17 28.65
CA THR A 566 6.75 -14.23 28.62
C THR A 566 7.18 -12.81 29.01
N LYS A 567 6.59 -11.80 28.35
CA LYS A 567 6.80 -10.38 28.67
C LYS A 567 5.94 -9.99 29.87
N ILE A 568 6.47 -9.14 30.74
CA ILE A 568 5.75 -8.64 31.92
C ILE A 568 5.42 -7.16 31.73
N LYS A 569 4.29 -6.68 32.25
CA LYS A 569 4.01 -5.22 32.25
C LYS A 569 4.82 -4.55 33.35
N ARG A 570 5.39 -3.38 33.07
CA ARG A 570 6.07 -2.59 34.11
C ARG A 570 5.07 -2.28 35.23
N PRO A 571 5.38 -2.55 36.51
CA PRO A 571 4.49 -2.21 37.60
C PRO A 571 4.17 -0.72 37.54
N ALA A 572 2.90 -0.37 37.36
CA ALA A 572 2.48 1.01 37.52
C ALA A 572 2.73 1.40 38.99
N ALA A 573 3.34 2.56 39.21
CA ALA A 573 3.28 3.19 40.52
C ALA A 573 1.81 3.21 40.96
N GLN A 574 1.53 2.61 42.11
CA GLN A 574 0.20 2.21 42.57
C GLN A 574 -0.91 3.21 42.17
N ALA A 575 -1.77 2.77 41.27
CA ALA A 575 -3.12 3.30 41.13
C ALA A 575 -4.09 2.12 41.11
N THR A 576 -5.17 2.31 41.85
CA THR A 576 -6.08 1.32 42.41
C THR A 576 -6.80 0.42 41.40
N THR A 577 -7.07 -0.80 41.87
CA THR A 577 -7.80 -1.91 41.25
C THR A 577 -9.11 -1.52 40.58
N GLY A 578 -9.32 -2.00 39.35
CA GLY A 578 -10.60 -2.03 38.64
C GLY A 578 -10.66 -3.24 37.71
N ASP A 579 -11.77 -3.96 37.80
CA ASP A 579 -12.10 -5.28 37.23
C ASP A 579 -11.96 -5.38 35.70
N THR A 580 -11.57 -6.56 35.19
CA THR A 580 -11.50 -6.86 33.74
C THR A 580 -12.89 -7.17 33.18
N GLN A 581 -13.50 -6.22 32.47
CA GLN A 581 -14.66 -6.45 31.61
C GLN A 581 -14.22 -6.35 30.13
N ALA A 582 -14.59 -7.33 29.30
CA ALA A 582 -14.29 -7.33 27.87
C ALA A 582 -14.94 -6.11 27.18
N ASP A 583 -14.20 -5.43 26.31
CA ASP A 583 -14.68 -4.26 25.56
C ASP A 583 -15.93 -4.61 24.72
N VAL A 584 -17.03 -3.90 24.97
CA VAL A 584 -18.29 -4.04 24.22
C VAL A 584 -18.24 -3.15 22.99
N ILE A 585 -18.43 -3.72 21.80
CA ILE A 585 -18.46 -3.00 20.51
C ILE A 585 -19.92 -2.62 20.21
N ARG A 586 -20.16 -1.34 19.88
CA ARG A 586 -21.47 -0.82 19.47
C ARG A 586 -21.37 -0.17 18.09
N ILE A 587 -22.29 -0.50 17.18
CA ILE A 587 -22.38 0.09 15.84
C ILE A 587 -23.66 0.94 15.77
N ASP A 588 -23.50 2.22 16.03
CA ASP A 588 -24.61 3.17 16.17
C ASP A 588 -24.98 3.88 14.85
N ASP A 589 -24.16 3.68 13.81
CA ASP A 589 -24.21 4.37 12.52
C ASP A 589 -24.63 3.45 11.36
N LEU A 590 -25.28 2.31 11.62
CA LEU A 590 -25.49 1.28 10.59
C LEU A 590 -26.36 1.76 9.41
N ARG A 591 -27.40 2.55 9.69
CA ARG A 591 -28.30 3.14 8.67
C ARG A 591 -27.66 4.33 7.94
N ASP A 592 -26.83 5.10 8.64
CA ASP A 592 -26.13 6.26 8.09
C ASP A 592 -24.64 6.18 8.44
N PRO A 593 -23.85 5.40 7.67
CA PRO A 593 -22.49 5.07 8.05
C PRO A 593 -21.55 6.27 8.08
N VAL A 594 -20.90 6.48 9.22
CA VAL A 594 -19.82 7.45 9.38
C VAL A 594 -18.51 6.77 9.02
N LEU A 595 -18.05 6.99 7.79
CA LEU A 595 -16.81 6.38 7.30
C LEU A 595 -15.59 6.98 8.01
N THR A 596 -14.60 6.13 8.30
CA THR A 596 -13.27 6.60 8.74
C THR A 596 -12.52 7.28 7.57
N PRO A 597 -11.49 8.11 7.84
CA PRO A 597 -10.65 8.66 6.77
C PRO A 597 -10.13 7.59 5.81
N THR A 598 -9.64 6.46 6.35
CA THR A 598 -9.18 5.30 5.57
C THR A 598 -10.28 4.73 4.67
N GLN A 599 -11.48 4.52 5.20
CA GLN A 599 -12.62 4.00 4.42
C GLN A 599 -13.04 4.95 3.30
N ARG A 600 -13.05 6.27 3.55
CA ARG A 600 -13.32 7.28 2.51
C ARG A 600 -12.26 7.25 1.41
N THR A 601 -10.98 7.19 1.79
CA THR A 601 -9.87 7.09 0.84
C THR A 601 -9.98 5.83 -0.02
N LEU A 602 -10.24 4.67 0.58
CA LEU A 602 -10.41 3.42 -0.16
C LEU A 602 -11.57 3.49 -1.15
N LYS A 603 -12.73 4.03 -0.74
CA LYS A 603 -13.90 4.21 -1.61
C LYS A 603 -13.56 5.14 -2.78
N SER A 604 -12.96 6.30 -2.50
CA SER A 604 -12.57 7.30 -3.52
C SER A 604 -11.54 6.76 -4.53
N LEU A 605 -10.52 6.03 -4.07
CA LEU A 605 -9.52 5.41 -4.95
C LEU A 605 -10.18 4.40 -5.91
N ALA A 606 -11.16 3.64 -5.42
CA ALA A 606 -11.81 2.60 -6.20
C ALA A 606 -12.85 3.14 -7.20
N GLU A 607 -13.45 4.31 -6.96
CA GLU A 607 -14.37 4.96 -7.92
C GLU A 607 -13.70 5.33 -9.26
N ARG A 608 -12.37 5.48 -9.27
CA ARG A 608 -11.60 5.84 -10.48
C ARG A 608 -11.45 4.68 -11.47
N ALA A 609 -11.74 3.45 -11.05
CA ALA A 609 -11.57 2.28 -11.89
C ALA A 609 -12.85 1.93 -12.65
N GLN A 610 -12.73 1.79 -13.97
CA GLN A 610 -13.83 1.31 -14.79
C GLN A 610 -13.87 -0.23 -14.80
N VAL A 611 -14.96 -0.79 -14.25
CA VAL A 611 -15.26 -2.22 -14.30
C VAL A 611 -16.34 -2.46 -15.35
N ARG A 612 -16.09 -3.40 -16.27
CA ARG A 612 -17.08 -3.83 -17.28
C ARG A 612 -17.66 -5.18 -16.87
N PHE A 613 -18.94 -5.20 -16.52
CA PHE A 613 -19.67 -6.44 -16.25
C PHE A 613 -20.10 -7.12 -17.55
N GLU A 614 -19.13 -7.61 -18.31
CA GLU A 614 -19.34 -8.36 -19.56
C GLU A 614 -18.70 -9.74 -19.42
N ARG A 615 -19.34 -10.76 -19.98
CA ARG A 615 -18.88 -12.16 -19.90
C ARG A 615 -17.45 -12.29 -20.44
N ASP A 616 -17.22 -11.76 -21.64
CA ASP A 616 -15.92 -11.84 -22.30
C ASP A 616 -14.83 -11.12 -21.50
N ALA A 617 -15.15 -10.01 -20.83
CA ALA A 617 -14.19 -9.31 -19.97
C ALA A 617 -13.72 -10.20 -18.81
N VAL A 618 -14.65 -10.92 -18.15
CA VAL A 618 -14.35 -11.86 -17.05
C VAL A 618 -13.53 -13.05 -17.56
N LEU A 619 -13.98 -13.69 -18.65
CA LEU A 619 -13.33 -14.88 -19.20
C LEU A 619 -11.95 -14.56 -19.76
N ASP A 620 -11.78 -13.43 -20.44
CA ASP A 620 -10.48 -13.01 -20.97
C ASP A 620 -9.50 -12.61 -19.87
N ALA A 621 -9.99 -11.99 -18.78
CA ALA A 621 -9.16 -11.74 -17.61
C ALA A 621 -8.67 -13.05 -16.98
N ALA A 622 -9.54 -14.07 -16.87
CA ALA A 622 -9.16 -15.39 -16.38
C ALA A 622 -8.16 -16.10 -17.31
N ARG A 623 -8.36 -16.03 -18.63
CA ARG A 623 -7.41 -16.55 -19.64
C ARG A 623 -6.05 -15.85 -19.55
N ARG A 624 -6.02 -14.52 -19.40
CA ARG A 624 -4.77 -13.77 -19.20
C ARG A 624 -4.05 -14.20 -17.93
N ARG A 625 -4.78 -14.37 -16.82
CA ARG A 625 -4.24 -14.77 -15.51
C ARG A 625 -3.63 -16.17 -15.53
N THR A 626 -4.28 -17.13 -16.17
CA THR A 626 -3.88 -18.56 -16.12
C THR A 626 -3.07 -19.01 -17.34
N GLY A 627 -3.27 -18.38 -18.50
CA GLY A 627 -2.73 -18.83 -19.79
C GLY A 627 -3.50 -19.96 -20.45
N LEU A 628 -4.55 -20.43 -19.80
CA LEU A 628 -5.39 -21.52 -20.25
C LEU A 628 -6.59 -20.97 -21.03
N ARG A 629 -7.21 -21.83 -21.85
CA ARG A 629 -8.35 -21.43 -22.71
C ARG A 629 -9.56 -22.34 -22.61
N ASP A 630 -9.38 -23.58 -22.15
CA ASP A 630 -10.44 -24.57 -22.02
C ASP A 630 -11.15 -24.45 -20.67
N PHE A 631 -12.41 -24.02 -20.68
CA PHE A 631 -13.26 -23.95 -19.49
C PHE A 631 -14.06 -25.24 -19.26
N GLY A 632 -13.91 -26.26 -20.11
CA GLY A 632 -14.73 -27.46 -20.10
C GLY A 632 -16.15 -27.16 -20.59
N PRO A 633 -17.18 -27.83 -20.03
CA PRO A 633 -18.58 -27.54 -20.35
C PRO A 633 -18.92 -26.06 -20.16
N GLU A 634 -19.66 -25.48 -21.11
CA GLU A 634 -19.98 -24.05 -21.14
C GLU A 634 -21.36 -23.70 -20.56
N ASP A 635 -22.04 -24.65 -19.90
CA ASP A 635 -23.36 -24.47 -19.31
C ASP A 635 -23.40 -23.40 -18.20
N PHE A 636 -22.24 -23.09 -17.60
CA PHE A 636 -22.10 -22.03 -16.59
C PHE A 636 -22.32 -20.62 -17.14
N HIS A 637 -22.26 -20.44 -18.46
CA HIS A 637 -22.42 -19.15 -19.13
C HIS A 637 -23.75 -18.46 -18.81
N GLU A 638 -24.84 -19.22 -18.71
CA GLU A 638 -26.16 -18.67 -18.34
C GLU A 638 -26.13 -18.07 -16.93
N ARG A 639 -25.57 -18.83 -15.97
CA ARG A 639 -25.49 -18.41 -14.57
C ARG A 639 -24.58 -17.20 -14.39
N LEU A 640 -23.44 -17.17 -15.08
CA LEU A 640 -22.54 -16.01 -15.10
C LEU A 640 -23.23 -14.76 -15.68
N ASP A 641 -24.01 -14.90 -16.75
CA ASP A 641 -24.74 -13.79 -17.34
C ASP A 641 -25.81 -13.22 -16.43
N LEU A 642 -26.55 -14.08 -15.70
CA LEU A 642 -27.53 -13.64 -14.71
C LEU A 642 -26.86 -12.82 -13.59
N LEU A 643 -25.71 -13.28 -13.09
CA LEU A 643 -24.92 -12.54 -12.10
C LEU A 643 -24.44 -11.19 -12.63
N LEU A 644 -23.89 -11.16 -13.85
CA LEU A 644 -23.43 -9.92 -14.48
C LEU A 644 -24.59 -8.95 -14.74
N ALA A 645 -25.76 -9.45 -15.12
CA ALA A 645 -26.97 -8.65 -15.30
C ALA A 645 -27.45 -8.03 -13.98
N ASP A 646 -27.43 -8.80 -12.89
CA ASP A 646 -27.80 -8.31 -11.56
C ASP A 646 -26.78 -7.29 -11.03
N TYR A 647 -25.48 -7.55 -11.11
CA TYR A 647 -24.45 -6.58 -10.71
C TYR A 647 -24.48 -5.30 -11.55
N ARG A 648 -24.83 -5.40 -12.84
CA ARG A 648 -25.02 -4.21 -13.70
C ARG A 648 -26.26 -3.41 -13.31
N ALA A 649 -27.33 -4.08 -12.87
CA ALA A 649 -28.58 -3.44 -12.45
C ALA A 649 -28.47 -2.80 -11.06
N ASP A 650 -27.50 -3.21 -10.24
CA ASP A 650 -27.27 -2.69 -8.90
C ASP A 650 -26.55 -1.32 -8.94
N THR A 651 -27.36 -0.26 -9.00
CA THR A 651 -26.88 1.14 -8.99
C THR A 651 -26.25 1.55 -7.66
N THR A 652 -26.38 0.73 -6.61
CA THR A 652 -25.83 1.05 -5.29
C THR A 652 -24.43 0.48 -5.07
N LEU A 653 -23.89 -0.36 -5.96
CA LEU A 653 -22.50 -0.81 -5.87
C LEU A 653 -21.54 0.38 -6.01
N SER A 654 -20.68 0.58 -5.01
CA SER A 654 -19.58 1.54 -5.10
C SER A 654 -18.50 1.04 -6.05
N GLY A 655 -17.56 1.89 -6.46
CA GLY A 655 -16.38 1.48 -7.23
C GLY A 655 -15.62 0.32 -6.56
N LEU A 656 -15.48 0.36 -5.23
CA LEU A 656 -14.85 -0.73 -4.46
C LEU A 656 -15.69 -2.01 -4.49
N GLY A 657 -17.02 -1.88 -4.37
CA GLY A 657 -17.95 -3.01 -4.52
C GLY A 657 -17.85 -3.66 -5.90
N LYS A 658 -17.86 -2.85 -6.97
CA LYS A 658 -17.74 -3.30 -8.36
C LYS A 658 -16.43 -4.06 -8.59
N GLN A 659 -15.31 -3.51 -8.13
CA GLN A 659 -14.00 -4.18 -8.22
C GLN A 659 -13.98 -5.51 -7.46
N THR A 660 -14.58 -5.55 -6.27
CA THR A 660 -14.60 -6.75 -5.43
C THR A 660 -15.36 -7.89 -6.10
N VAL A 661 -16.61 -7.64 -6.54
CA VAL A 661 -17.42 -8.68 -7.17
C VAL A 661 -16.85 -9.11 -8.53
N TYR A 662 -16.32 -8.17 -9.34
CA TYR A 662 -15.65 -8.51 -10.59
C TYR A 662 -14.39 -9.35 -10.38
N GLY A 663 -13.58 -8.98 -9.38
CA GLY A 663 -12.38 -9.74 -9.00
C GLY A 663 -12.70 -11.17 -8.56
N ASP A 664 -13.79 -11.35 -7.81
CA ASP A 664 -14.27 -12.68 -7.42
C ASP A 664 -14.78 -13.49 -8.64
N LEU A 665 -15.52 -12.88 -9.58
CA LEU A 665 -15.93 -13.56 -10.83
C LEU A 665 -14.72 -14.01 -11.66
N VAL A 666 -13.70 -13.16 -11.80
CA VAL A 666 -12.45 -13.51 -12.51
C VAL A 666 -11.70 -14.63 -11.79
N ARG A 667 -11.68 -14.63 -10.44
CA ARG A 667 -11.08 -15.71 -9.65
C ARG A 667 -11.81 -17.04 -9.87
N TYR A 668 -13.15 -17.06 -9.82
CA TYR A 668 -13.92 -18.27 -10.08
C TYR A 668 -13.73 -18.81 -11.50
N ALA A 669 -13.76 -17.93 -12.51
CA ALA A 669 -13.44 -18.31 -13.89
C ALA A 669 -12.00 -18.86 -14.03
N SER A 670 -11.04 -18.28 -13.32
CA SER A 670 -9.64 -18.78 -13.29
C SER A 670 -9.55 -20.17 -12.65
N ASN A 671 -10.24 -20.38 -11.53
CA ASN A 671 -10.30 -21.67 -10.86
C ASN A 671 -10.94 -22.74 -11.76
N ARG A 672 -11.96 -22.39 -12.56
CA ARG A 672 -12.56 -23.30 -13.54
C ARG A 672 -11.54 -23.74 -14.58
N LEU A 673 -10.78 -22.81 -15.17
CA LEU A 673 -9.69 -23.13 -16.11
C LEU A 673 -8.66 -24.07 -15.48
N LEU A 674 -8.24 -23.79 -14.25
CA LEU A 674 -7.21 -24.57 -13.54
C LEU A 674 -7.71 -25.98 -13.17
N LEU A 675 -8.95 -26.10 -12.72
CA LEU A 675 -9.57 -27.41 -12.46
C LEU A 675 -9.73 -28.22 -13.75
N GLN A 676 -10.16 -27.58 -14.84
CA GLN A 676 -10.33 -28.24 -16.13
C GLN A 676 -8.97 -28.73 -16.69
N ASP A 677 -7.94 -27.91 -16.64
CA ASP A 677 -6.58 -28.28 -17.04
C ASP A 677 -6.02 -29.42 -16.17
N LEU A 678 -6.23 -29.37 -14.85
CA LEU A 678 -5.79 -30.42 -13.94
C LEU A 678 -6.42 -31.77 -14.28
N TYR A 679 -7.73 -31.81 -14.51
CA TYR A 679 -8.46 -33.00 -14.92
C TYR A 679 -8.06 -33.50 -16.31
N THR A 680 -7.76 -32.59 -17.23
CA THR A 680 -7.28 -32.96 -18.58
C THR A 680 -5.93 -33.66 -18.51
N ARG A 681 -5.04 -33.21 -17.62
CA ARG A 681 -3.71 -33.80 -17.41
C ARG A 681 -3.73 -35.07 -16.55
N HIS A 682 -4.68 -35.16 -15.63
CA HIS A 682 -4.78 -36.22 -14.61
C HIS A 682 -6.21 -36.77 -14.53
N PRO A 683 -6.66 -37.53 -15.55
CA PRO A 683 -8.01 -38.12 -15.54
C PRO A 683 -8.20 -39.11 -14.38
N GLU A 684 -7.13 -39.68 -13.82
CA GLU A 684 -7.16 -40.56 -12.65
C GLU A 684 -7.69 -39.88 -11.36
N ILE A 685 -7.89 -38.56 -11.35
CA ILE A 685 -8.55 -37.86 -10.24
C ILE A 685 -9.99 -38.39 -10.03
N ASP A 686 -10.65 -38.88 -11.08
CA ASP A 686 -12.00 -39.45 -10.96
C ASP A 686 -12.05 -40.73 -10.12
N ASP A 687 -10.91 -41.40 -9.91
CA ASP A 687 -10.80 -42.59 -9.06
C ASP A 687 -10.75 -42.23 -7.55
N GLU A 688 -10.59 -40.94 -7.20
CA GLU A 688 -10.61 -40.52 -5.80
C GLU A 688 -12.01 -40.69 -5.19
N VAL A 689 -12.08 -41.41 -4.07
CA VAL A 689 -13.32 -41.62 -3.33
C VAL A 689 -13.34 -40.69 -2.11
N ILE A 690 -14.35 -39.82 -2.02
CA ILE A 690 -14.63 -39.01 -0.83
C ILE A 690 -15.49 -39.84 0.12
N ALA A 691 -14.84 -40.62 0.99
CA ALA A 691 -15.52 -41.58 1.85
C ALA A 691 -16.17 -40.91 3.08
N ALA A 692 -17.49 -41.04 3.16
CA ALA A 692 -18.32 -40.81 4.34
C ALA A 692 -18.14 -39.46 5.06
N PRO A 693 -18.04 -38.30 4.41
CA PRO A 693 -17.70 -37.02 5.07
C PRO A 693 -18.60 -36.67 6.27
N VAL A 694 -18.08 -35.88 7.21
CA VAL A 694 -18.86 -35.28 8.30
C VAL A 694 -19.28 -33.88 7.88
N ILE A 695 -20.58 -33.65 7.72
CA ILE A 695 -21.11 -32.42 7.12
C ILE A 695 -21.95 -31.68 8.16
N VAL A 696 -21.62 -30.43 8.44
CA VAL A 696 -22.41 -29.56 9.32
C VAL A 696 -23.39 -28.75 8.47
N ALA A 697 -24.68 -29.00 8.64
CA ALA A 697 -25.77 -28.33 7.91
C ALA A 697 -26.57 -27.46 8.89
N GLY A 698 -26.46 -26.15 8.76
CA GLY A 698 -27.10 -25.25 9.72
C GLY A 698 -27.05 -23.80 9.29
N LEU A 699 -27.87 -22.97 9.91
CA LEU A 699 -27.86 -21.54 9.64
C LEU A 699 -26.47 -20.92 9.97
N PRO A 700 -26.09 -19.82 9.31
CA PRO A 700 -24.95 -19.03 9.75
C PRO A 700 -25.06 -18.71 11.24
N ARG A 701 -23.94 -18.64 11.96
CA ARG A 701 -23.91 -18.23 13.38
C ARG A 701 -24.67 -19.16 14.36
N SER A 702 -25.10 -20.35 13.95
CA SER A 702 -25.77 -21.33 14.82
C SER A 702 -24.81 -22.27 15.57
N GLY A 703 -23.53 -21.88 15.70
CA GLY A 703 -22.45 -22.72 16.25
C GLY A 703 -21.69 -23.55 15.21
N THR A 704 -22.09 -23.48 13.94
CA THR A 704 -21.46 -24.20 12.81
C THR A 704 -19.95 -23.99 12.72
N THR A 705 -19.48 -22.74 12.75
CA THR A 705 -18.04 -22.43 12.71
C THR A 705 -17.30 -22.97 13.93
N HIS A 706 -17.91 -22.97 15.11
CA HIS A 706 -17.26 -23.49 16.30
C HIS A 706 -17.13 -25.02 16.23
N LEU A 707 -18.20 -25.70 15.84
CA LEU A 707 -18.22 -27.16 15.68
C LEU A 707 -17.25 -27.62 14.58
N VAL A 708 -17.26 -26.99 13.40
CA VAL A 708 -16.38 -27.39 12.30
C VAL A 708 -14.90 -27.26 12.67
N ASN A 709 -14.53 -26.22 13.41
CA ASN A 709 -13.15 -26.03 13.87
C ASN A 709 -12.74 -27.06 14.93
N LEU A 710 -13.65 -27.45 15.83
CA LEU A 710 -13.39 -28.53 16.78
C LEU A 710 -13.23 -29.89 16.09
N LEU A 711 -14.02 -30.16 15.06
CA LEU A 711 -13.85 -31.36 14.23
C LEU A 711 -12.52 -31.30 13.46
N ALA A 712 -12.19 -30.15 12.87
CA ALA A 712 -10.97 -29.92 12.11
C ALA A 712 -9.68 -29.96 12.94
N ALA A 713 -9.78 -29.77 14.27
CA ALA A 713 -8.64 -29.91 15.18
C ALA A 713 -8.13 -31.36 15.24
N ASP A 714 -8.99 -32.36 15.02
CA ASP A 714 -8.58 -33.76 14.96
C ASP A 714 -7.85 -34.04 13.64
N SER A 715 -6.58 -34.42 13.75
CA SER A 715 -5.66 -34.57 12.61
C SER A 715 -6.05 -35.65 11.60
N ARG A 716 -7.03 -36.52 11.93
CA ARG A 716 -7.61 -37.54 11.04
C ARG A 716 -8.59 -36.95 10.03
N PHE A 717 -9.11 -35.76 10.27
CA PHE A 717 -9.97 -35.06 9.33
C PHE A 717 -9.16 -34.24 8.32
N ARG A 718 -9.72 -34.10 7.12
CA ARG A 718 -9.33 -33.08 6.16
C ARG A 718 -10.33 -31.94 6.23
N SER A 719 -9.84 -30.80 6.67
CA SER A 719 -10.57 -29.53 6.68
C SER A 719 -10.20 -28.69 5.45
N LEU A 720 -10.95 -27.62 5.23
CA LEU A 720 -10.82 -26.74 4.09
C LEU A 720 -10.42 -25.34 4.57
N PRO A 721 -9.12 -25.01 4.60
CA PRO A 721 -8.68 -23.65 4.92
C PRO A 721 -9.09 -22.69 3.80
N LEU A 722 -9.43 -21.46 4.17
CA LEU A 722 -9.94 -20.45 3.24
C LEU A 722 -9.02 -20.22 2.04
N TRP A 723 -7.71 -20.20 2.23
CA TRP A 723 -6.77 -19.95 1.13
C TRP A 723 -6.82 -21.01 0.02
N GLU A 724 -7.07 -22.27 0.39
CA GLU A 724 -7.21 -23.37 -0.55
C GLU A 724 -8.61 -23.37 -1.17
N LEU A 725 -9.64 -22.97 -0.43
CA LEU A 725 -10.99 -22.80 -0.97
C LEU A 725 -11.08 -21.69 -2.02
N LEU A 726 -10.45 -20.54 -1.76
CA LEU A 726 -10.45 -19.41 -2.69
C LEU A 726 -9.77 -19.76 -4.01
N GLU A 727 -8.74 -20.62 -3.98
CA GLU A 727 -7.92 -21.04 -5.12
C GLU A 727 -7.50 -22.52 -4.97
N PRO A 728 -8.33 -23.51 -5.37
CA PRO A 728 -8.11 -24.93 -5.04
C PRO A 728 -6.96 -25.59 -5.82
N VAL A 729 -6.59 -25.01 -6.95
CA VAL A 729 -5.54 -25.54 -7.83
C VAL A 729 -4.46 -24.47 -8.03
N PRO A 730 -3.18 -24.78 -7.80
CA PRO A 730 -2.07 -23.87 -8.10
C PRO A 730 -2.04 -23.46 -9.57
N ASN A 731 -1.73 -22.18 -9.85
CA ASN A 731 -1.56 -21.69 -11.21
C ASN A 731 -0.16 -22.06 -11.75
N PRO A 732 -0.05 -22.86 -12.83
CA PRO A 732 1.26 -23.31 -13.35
C PRO A 732 2.15 -22.15 -13.83
N ARG A 733 1.56 -21.01 -14.22
CA ARG A 733 2.32 -19.79 -14.58
C ARG A 733 3.02 -19.13 -13.41
N GLU A 734 2.59 -19.40 -12.19
CA GLU A 734 3.20 -18.81 -10.99
C GLU A 734 4.49 -19.55 -10.62
N GLY A 735 4.78 -20.69 -11.28
CA GLY A 735 5.97 -21.52 -11.11
C GLY A 735 6.08 -22.11 -9.70
N GLU A 736 6.81 -23.21 -9.55
CA GLU A 736 7.43 -23.43 -8.24
C GLU A 736 8.44 -22.29 -8.03
N PRO A 737 8.42 -21.55 -6.90
CA PRO A 737 9.48 -20.60 -6.64
C PRO A 737 10.80 -21.36 -6.65
N GLY A 738 11.68 -21.02 -7.60
CA GLY A 738 13.03 -21.62 -7.68
C GLY A 738 13.77 -21.41 -6.37
N LYS A 739 14.78 -22.24 -6.06
CA LYS A 739 15.52 -22.22 -4.77
C LYS A 739 15.94 -20.81 -4.32
N GLY A 740 16.36 -19.94 -5.25
CA GLY A 740 16.72 -18.54 -4.97
C GLY A 740 15.53 -17.64 -4.62
N ARG A 741 14.36 -17.85 -5.24
CA ARG A 741 13.11 -17.11 -4.93
C ARG A 741 12.49 -17.60 -3.62
N ARG A 742 12.56 -18.90 -3.30
CA ARG A 742 12.25 -19.43 -1.95
C ARG A 742 13.16 -18.83 -0.88
N ALA A 743 14.46 -18.69 -1.16
CA ALA A 743 15.40 -18.05 -0.24
C ALA A 743 15.12 -16.55 -0.06
N LEU A 744 14.71 -15.85 -1.13
CA LEU A 744 14.28 -14.44 -1.08
C LEU A 744 12.99 -14.27 -0.26
N PHE A 745 11.97 -15.11 -0.47
CA PHE A 745 10.73 -15.09 0.31
C PHE A 745 10.97 -15.50 1.77
N ALA A 746 11.82 -16.49 2.05
CA ALA A 746 12.25 -16.84 3.40
C ALA A 746 13.14 -15.78 4.06
N GLY A 747 13.81 -14.94 3.26
CA GLY A 747 14.55 -13.76 3.70
C GLY A 747 13.61 -12.60 4.06
N LEU A 748 12.62 -12.33 3.20
CA LEU A 748 11.53 -11.38 3.44
C LEU A 748 10.66 -11.79 4.63
N ASP A 749 10.38 -13.09 4.79
CA ASP A 749 9.72 -13.65 5.97
C ASP A 749 10.49 -13.26 7.22
N ARG A 750 11.78 -13.62 7.26
CA ARG A 750 12.66 -13.30 8.40
C ARG A 750 12.83 -11.80 8.65
N ALA A 751 12.71 -10.97 7.62
CA ALA A 751 12.84 -9.53 7.72
C ALA A 751 11.53 -8.82 8.13
N LEU A 752 10.37 -9.47 7.95
CA LEU A 752 9.07 -8.90 8.33
C LEU A 752 8.89 -8.94 9.86
N PRO A 753 8.70 -7.78 10.53
CA PRO A 753 8.50 -7.72 11.97
C PRO A 753 7.28 -8.53 12.42
N GLU A 754 7.32 -9.09 13.63
CA GLU A 754 6.21 -9.87 14.21
C GLU A 754 4.89 -9.07 14.26
N LYS A 755 4.95 -7.75 14.48
CA LYS A 755 3.79 -6.85 14.33
C LYS A 755 3.23 -6.79 12.92
N ALA A 756 4.08 -6.84 11.88
CA ALA A 756 3.64 -6.87 10.49
C ALA A 756 3.05 -8.25 10.13
N ARG A 757 3.60 -9.34 10.67
CA ARG A 757 3.02 -10.70 10.58
C ARG A 757 1.66 -10.81 11.25
N SER A 758 1.51 -10.25 12.46
CA SER A 758 0.24 -10.14 13.17
C SER A 758 -0.77 -9.25 12.43
N TYR A 759 -0.33 -8.16 11.79
CA TYR A 759 -1.19 -7.28 10.97
C TYR A 759 -1.64 -7.96 9.67
N LEU A 760 -0.75 -8.72 9.02
CA LEU A 760 -1.03 -9.48 7.81
C LEU A 760 -1.76 -10.81 8.08
N GLY A 761 -1.67 -11.37 9.30
CA GLY A 761 -2.25 -12.67 9.66
C GLY A 761 -1.48 -13.86 9.08
N VAL A 762 -0.14 -13.81 9.12
CA VAL A 762 0.77 -14.84 8.59
C VAL A 762 1.83 -15.20 9.62
N ASP A 763 1.80 -16.44 10.11
CA ASP A 763 2.82 -16.97 11.03
C ASP A 763 4.10 -17.39 10.28
N THR A 764 4.01 -17.64 8.96
CA THR A 764 5.15 -17.81 8.04
C THR A 764 4.81 -17.27 6.63
N LEU A 765 5.79 -16.69 5.93
CA LEU A 765 5.75 -16.35 4.49
C LEU A 765 6.43 -17.44 3.63
N ALA A 766 6.56 -18.67 4.14
CA ALA A 766 6.98 -19.82 3.35
C ALA A 766 5.91 -20.27 2.32
N ALA A 767 4.84 -19.48 2.18
CA ALA A 767 3.56 -19.97 1.77
C ALA A 767 3.39 -19.97 0.25
N ASP A 768 2.66 -20.98 -0.19
CA ASP A 768 1.98 -21.04 -1.48
C ASP A 768 1.48 -19.64 -1.92
N PRO A 769 1.71 -19.19 -3.17
CA PRO A 769 1.24 -17.89 -3.66
C PRO A 769 -0.25 -17.63 -3.38
N ARG A 770 -1.06 -18.69 -3.35
CA ARG A 770 -2.49 -18.65 -3.00
C ARG A 770 -2.73 -18.19 -1.57
N HIS A 771 -1.94 -18.70 -0.62
CA HIS A 771 -1.98 -18.28 0.78
C HIS A 771 -1.61 -16.80 0.91
N LEU A 772 -0.55 -16.33 0.25
CA LEU A 772 -0.15 -14.92 0.29
C LEU A 772 -1.24 -13.99 -0.27
N ARG A 773 -1.94 -14.39 -1.33
CA ARG A 773 -3.10 -13.64 -1.85
C ARG A 773 -4.24 -13.60 -0.83
N CYS A 774 -4.55 -14.71 -0.19
CA CYS A 774 -5.55 -14.77 0.88
C CYS A 774 -5.17 -13.85 2.06
N THR A 775 -3.90 -13.88 2.48
CA THR A 775 -3.34 -12.97 3.51
C THR A 775 -3.53 -11.51 3.13
N GLY A 776 -3.25 -11.15 1.87
CA GLY A 776 -3.48 -9.79 1.36
C GLY A 776 -4.95 -9.38 1.42
N LYS A 777 -5.87 -10.27 1.01
CA LYS A 777 -7.34 -10.04 1.10
C LYS A 777 -7.77 -9.83 2.56
N TRP A 778 -7.25 -10.64 3.48
CA TRP A 778 -7.51 -10.51 4.92
C TRP A 778 -7.01 -9.18 5.51
N ALA A 779 -5.78 -8.77 5.18
CA ALA A 779 -5.23 -7.50 5.61
C ALA A 779 -6.05 -6.31 5.09
N GLY A 780 -6.47 -6.35 3.83
CA GLY A 780 -7.37 -5.36 3.22
C GLY A 780 -8.72 -5.27 3.93
N MET A 781 -9.31 -6.41 4.30
CA MET A 781 -10.56 -6.48 5.05
C MET A 781 -10.43 -5.87 6.45
N ARG A 782 -9.34 -6.16 7.18
CA ARG A 782 -9.08 -5.55 8.51
C ARG A 782 -8.91 -4.02 8.43
N LEU A 783 -8.38 -3.53 7.31
CA LEU A 783 -8.22 -2.10 7.07
C LEU A 783 -9.56 -1.43 6.70
N ALA A 784 -10.34 -2.07 5.83
CA ALA A 784 -11.57 -1.49 5.28
C ALA A 784 -12.78 -1.65 6.21
N VAL A 785 -12.91 -2.78 6.90
CA VAL A 785 -14.09 -3.16 7.70
C VAL A 785 -13.66 -3.92 8.98
N PRO A 786 -12.96 -3.26 9.94
CA PRO A 786 -12.34 -3.93 11.08
C PRO A 786 -13.31 -4.68 12.01
N HIS A 787 -14.54 -4.21 12.21
CA HIS A 787 -15.51 -4.95 13.03
C HIS A 787 -16.07 -6.17 12.32
N LEU A 788 -16.06 -6.20 10.98
CA LEU A 788 -16.40 -7.40 10.22
C LEU A 788 -15.36 -8.51 10.47
N ALA A 789 -14.08 -8.15 10.52
CA ALA A 789 -13.00 -9.09 10.84
C ALA A 789 -13.16 -9.70 12.25
N ALA A 790 -13.71 -8.95 13.22
CA ALA A 790 -14.02 -9.46 14.55
C ALA A 790 -15.28 -10.36 14.56
N MET A 791 -16.29 -10.04 13.75
CA MET A 791 -17.53 -10.84 13.64
C MET A 791 -17.30 -12.16 12.88
N HIS A 792 -16.51 -12.12 11.81
CA HIS A 792 -16.25 -13.21 10.89
C HIS A 792 -14.78 -13.20 10.46
N PRO A 793 -13.89 -13.83 11.24
CA PRO A 793 -12.48 -13.92 10.89
C PRO A 793 -12.28 -14.72 9.60
N MET A 794 -11.58 -14.13 8.62
CA MET A 794 -11.27 -14.73 7.32
C MET A 794 -9.75 -14.87 7.14
N THR A 795 -9.05 -15.30 8.20
CA THR A 795 -7.62 -15.61 8.11
C THR A 795 -7.39 -16.75 7.12
N PRO A 796 -6.23 -16.84 6.46
CA PRO A 796 -5.93 -17.90 5.49
C PRO A 796 -6.26 -19.31 5.98
N ASP A 797 -5.87 -19.65 7.21
CA ASP A 797 -6.09 -20.98 7.81
C ASP A 797 -7.46 -21.14 8.48
N HIS A 798 -8.35 -20.14 8.35
CA HIS A 798 -9.70 -20.27 8.87
C HIS A 798 -10.44 -21.40 8.13
N ILE A 799 -11.02 -22.34 8.87
CA ILE A 799 -11.80 -23.41 8.28
C ILE A 799 -13.13 -22.85 7.80
N HIS A 800 -13.29 -22.81 6.48
CA HIS A 800 -14.35 -22.07 5.82
C HIS A 800 -15.35 -23.01 5.10
N GLU A 801 -16.48 -22.46 4.69
CA GLU A 801 -17.50 -23.15 3.89
C GLU A 801 -16.94 -23.60 2.53
N GLU A 802 -17.25 -24.83 2.11
CA GLU A 802 -17.01 -25.35 0.76
C GLU A 802 -17.87 -24.71 -0.34
N ILE A 803 -18.67 -23.71 0.02
CA ILE A 803 -19.42 -22.81 -0.86
C ILE A 803 -18.56 -22.25 -2.02
N GLU A 804 -17.27 -22.01 -1.75
CA GLU A 804 -16.29 -21.49 -2.71
C GLU A 804 -15.97 -22.51 -3.81
N LEU A 805 -16.11 -23.82 -3.54
CA LEU A 805 -15.83 -24.88 -4.52
C LEU A 805 -16.92 -25.02 -5.59
N MET A 806 -18.13 -24.50 -5.32
CA MET A 806 -19.21 -24.37 -6.32
C MET A 806 -19.13 -23.04 -7.09
N GLY A 807 -18.30 -22.10 -6.65
CA GLY A 807 -18.10 -20.81 -7.30
C GLY A 807 -17.58 -20.90 -8.74
N PRO A 808 -16.60 -21.78 -9.08
CA PRO A 808 -16.15 -22.00 -10.46
C PRO A 808 -17.23 -22.57 -11.39
N ASP A 809 -18.33 -23.09 -10.84
CA ASP A 809 -19.51 -23.50 -11.60
C ASP A 809 -20.59 -22.42 -11.70
N PHE A 810 -20.33 -21.26 -11.08
CA PHE A 810 -21.26 -20.15 -10.93
C PHE A 810 -22.63 -20.59 -10.39
N ALA A 811 -22.65 -21.59 -9.51
CA ALA A 811 -23.88 -22.19 -8.97
C ALA A 811 -23.88 -22.24 -7.43
N SER A 812 -23.24 -21.24 -6.83
CA SER A 812 -23.00 -21.12 -5.40
C SER A 812 -23.93 -20.09 -4.75
N TYR A 813 -24.39 -20.32 -3.52
CA TYR A 813 -25.13 -19.29 -2.77
C TYR A 813 -24.23 -18.13 -2.27
N VAL A 814 -22.90 -18.18 -2.51
CA VAL A 814 -21.95 -17.13 -2.10
C VAL A 814 -22.30 -15.77 -2.70
N PHE A 815 -22.85 -15.77 -3.92
CA PHE A 815 -23.16 -14.54 -4.64
C PHE A 815 -24.26 -13.71 -3.98
N GLU A 816 -25.14 -14.34 -3.19
CA GLU A 816 -26.14 -13.65 -2.36
C GLU A 816 -25.50 -12.91 -1.16
N TRP A 817 -24.30 -13.31 -0.71
CA TRP A 817 -23.56 -12.62 0.35
C TRP A 817 -22.73 -11.46 -0.17
N THR A 818 -22.30 -11.53 -1.42
CA THR A 818 -21.39 -10.54 -2.02
C THR A 818 -22.11 -9.51 -2.88
N GLY A 819 -23.41 -9.68 -3.16
CA GLY A 819 -24.22 -8.64 -3.78
C GLY A 819 -25.70 -8.98 -3.89
N HIS A 820 -26.47 -8.05 -4.48
CA HIS A 820 -27.90 -8.20 -4.65
C HIS A 820 -28.21 -8.87 -5.99
N VAL A 821 -28.47 -10.18 -5.99
CA VAL A 821 -28.54 -11.03 -7.19
C VAL A 821 -29.87 -11.79 -7.35
N PRO A 822 -31.02 -11.08 -7.41
CA PRO A 822 -32.33 -11.72 -7.39
C PRO A 822 -32.61 -12.61 -8.61
N ARG A 823 -32.15 -12.27 -9.82
CA ARG A 823 -32.40 -13.10 -11.02
C ARG A 823 -31.62 -14.39 -10.95
N TYR A 824 -30.35 -14.31 -10.57
CA TYR A 824 -29.51 -15.47 -10.35
C TYR A 824 -30.08 -16.38 -9.24
N ARG A 825 -30.49 -15.79 -8.11
CA ARG A 825 -31.11 -16.50 -6.99
C ARG A 825 -32.36 -17.26 -7.43
N ASP A 826 -33.26 -16.60 -8.15
CA ASP A 826 -34.52 -17.20 -8.58
C ASP A 826 -34.30 -18.33 -9.59
N HIS A 827 -33.29 -18.19 -10.46
CA HIS A 827 -32.84 -19.27 -11.34
C HIS A 827 -32.30 -20.47 -10.54
N SER A 828 -31.45 -20.24 -9.53
CA SER A 828 -30.94 -21.30 -8.65
C SER A 828 -32.10 -22.03 -7.93
N TYR A 829 -33.09 -21.28 -7.43
CA TYR A 829 -34.28 -21.86 -6.80
C TYR A 829 -35.13 -22.73 -7.72
N ALA A 830 -35.14 -22.46 -9.01
CA ALA A 830 -35.91 -23.19 -10.00
C ALA A 830 -35.17 -24.40 -10.60
N THR A 831 -33.88 -24.56 -10.30
CA THR A 831 -33.01 -25.54 -10.97
C THR A 831 -32.61 -26.67 -10.02
N ASP A 832 -32.54 -27.89 -10.53
CA ASP A 832 -31.98 -29.03 -9.77
C ASP A 832 -30.51 -28.75 -9.42
N GLN A 833 -30.19 -28.80 -8.14
CA GLN A 833 -28.85 -28.49 -7.64
C GLN A 833 -27.90 -29.69 -7.67
N THR A 834 -28.39 -30.90 -7.98
CA THR A 834 -27.58 -32.14 -7.99
C THR A 834 -26.33 -32.05 -8.88
N PRO A 835 -26.38 -31.50 -10.11
CA PRO A 835 -25.17 -31.34 -10.94
C PRO A 835 -24.12 -30.43 -10.31
N HIS A 836 -24.53 -29.40 -9.58
CA HIS A 836 -23.63 -28.43 -8.95
C HIS A 836 -22.94 -29.02 -7.71
N PHE A 837 -23.64 -29.88 -6.96
CA PHE A 837 -23.02 -30.68 -5.90
C PHE A 837 -22.03 -31.71 -6.46
N ALA A 838 -22.32 -32.29 -7.64
CA ALA A 838 -21.35 -33.14 -8.34
C ALA A 838 -20.09 -32.34 -8.77
N TYR A 839 -20.24 -31.08 -9.17
CA TYR A 839 -19.09 -30.20 -9.44
C TYR A 839 -18.27 -29.92 -8.16
N MET A 840 -18.93 -29.69 -7.02
CA MET A 840 -18.23 -29.59 -5.72
C MET A 840 -17.46 -30.87 -5.39
N LEU A 841 -18.07 -32.05 -5.60
CA LEU A 841 -17.40 -33.34 -5.42
C LEU A 841 -16.16 -33.46 -6.33
N ARG A 842 -16.25 -32.99 -7.59
CA ARG A 842 -15.11 -32.90 -8.51
C ARG A 842 -13.97 -32.06 -7.92
N ALA A 843 -14.27 -30.88 -7.37
CA ALA A 843 -13.26 -30.05 -6.71
C ALA A 843 -12.65 -30.73 -5.45
N LEU A 844 -13.45 -31.41 -4.64
CA LEU A 844 -12.97 -32.17 -3.47
C LEU A 844 -12.04 -33.32 -3.87
N ARG A 845 -12.35 -34.04 -4.95
CA ARG A 845 -11.48 -35.09 -5.51
C ARG A 845 -10.13 -34.51 -5.96
N ALA A 846 -10.13 -33.36 -6.61
CA ALA A 846 -8.88 -32.68 -6.98
C ALA A 846 -8.03 -32.30 -5.76
N LEU A 847 -8.65 -31.83 -4.66
CA LEU A 847 -7.92 -31.56 -3.42
C LEU A 847 -7.35 -32.83 -2.78
N GLN A 848 -8.16 -33.89 -2.69
CA GLN A 848 -7.71 -35.18 -2.14
C GLN A 848 -6.58 -35.80 -2.97
N TRP A 849 -6.67 -35.73 -4.30
CA TRP A 849 -5.61 -36.19 -5.20
C TRP A 849 -4.32 -35.41 -4.99
N GLN A 850 -4.40 -34.07 -4.89
CA GLN A 850 -3.24 -33.23 -4.63
C GLN A 850 -2.58 -33.58 -3.29
N ASP A 851 -3.38 -33.86 -2.25
CA ASP A 851 -2.87 -34.35 -0.96
C ASP A 851 -2.15 -35.69 -1.10
N ARG A 852 -2.77 -36.64 -1.80
CA ARG A 852 -2.21 -37.96 -2.03
C ARG A 852 -0.86 -37.88 -2.75
N VAL A 853 -0.78 -37.10 -3.82
CA VAL A 853 0.45 -36.87 -4.58
C VAL A 853 1.51 -36.18 -3.72
N ARG A 854 1.14 -35.13 -2.98
CA ARG A 854 2.07 -34.39 -2.11
C ARG A 854 2.62 -35.25 -0.97
N GLU A 855 1.81 -36.14 -0.43
CA GLU A 855 2.18 -37.06 0.66
C GLU A 855 2.85 -38.35 0.16
N GLY A 856 2.99 -38.54 -1.15
CA GLY A 856 3.57 -39.75 -1.74
C GLY A 856 2.75 -41.01 -1.47
N ARG A 857 1.44 -40.87 -1.22
CA ARG A 857 0.53 -41.99 -0.93
C ARG A 857 0.20 -42.76 -2.21
N ALA A 858 0.20 -44.10 -2.11
CA ALA A 858 -0.21 -44.96 -3.21
C ALA A 858 -1.69 -44.71 -3.60
N PRO A 859 -2.07 -44.87 -4.88
CA PRO A 859 -3.47 -44.88 -5.29
C PRO A 859 -4.31 -45.84 -4.43
N GLY A 860 -5.48 -45.39 -3.97
CA GLY A 860 -6.38 -46.19 -3.11
C GLY A 860 -5.96 -46.29 -1.63
N ALA A 861 -4.85 -45.66 -1.20
CA ALA A 861 -4.49 -45.58 0.21
C ALA A 861 -5.56 -44.81 1.01
N PRO A 862 -5.85 -45.20 2.27
CA PRO A 862 -6.82 -44.51 3.11
C PRO A 862 -6.57 -43.00 3.14
N ALA A 863 -7.60 -42.23 2.79
CA ALA A 863 -7.58 -40.77 2.85
C ALA A 863 -8.17 -40.28 4.17
N LYS A 864 -7.82 -39.03 4.53
CA LYS A 864 -8.47 -38.34 5.63
C LYS A 864 -9.92 -38.07 5.29
N ARG A 865 -10.80 -38.12 6.30
CA ARG A 865 -12.23 -37.90 6.12
C ARG A 865 -12.51 -36.40 6.01
N PHE A 866 -13.31 -35.96 5.05
CA PHE A 866 -13.63 -34.53 4.94
C PHE A 866 -14.57 -34.07 6.06
N VAL A 867 -14.31 -32.86 6.57
CA VAL A 867 -15.28 -32.10 7.38
C VAL A 867 -15.73 -30.91 6.55
N LEU A 868 -17.03 -30.85 6.30
CA LEU A 868 -17.67 -29.85 5.45
C LEU A 868 -18.69 -29.06 6.27
N LYS A 869 -18.97 -27.82 5.86
CA LYS A 869 -19.99 -26.96 6.46
C LYS A 869 -20.46 -25.94 5.44
N CYS A 870 -21.75 -25.94 5.12
CA CYS A 870 -22.36 -24.89 4.31
C CYS A 870 -23.82 -24.68 4.70
N PRO A 871 -24.29 -23.44 4.91
CA PRO A 871 -25.71 -23.18 5.16
C PRO A 871 -26.64 -23.60 4.02
N GLN A 872 -26.19 -23.52 2.76
CA GLN A 872 -26.95 -23.94 1.56
C GLN A 872 -27.31 -25.43 1.58
N HIS A 873 -26.66 -26.26 2.41
CA HIS A 873 -27.03 -27.66 2.57
C HIS A 873 -28.44 -27.84 3.13
N LEU A 874 -28.91 -26.92 3.98
CA LEU A 874 -30.25 -27.01 4.57
C LEU A 874 -31.36 -27.01 3.53
N GLU A 875 -31.20 -26.26 2.44
CA GLU A 875 -32.20 -26.21 1.37
C GLU A 875 -31.98 -27.22 0.25
N ASN A 876 -30.86 -27.94 0.27
CA ASN A 876 -30.43 -28.86 -0.79
C ASN A 876 -30.14 -30.27 -0.25
N LEU A 877 -30.83 -30.69 0.81
CA LEU A 877 -30.67 -32.04 1.38
C LEU A 877 -30.84 -33.18 0.36
N PRO A 878 -31.75 -33.12 -0.63
CA PRO A 878 -31.82 -34.14 -1.68
C PRO A 878 -30.50 -34.27 -2.48
N ALA A 879 -29.96 -33.14 -2.98
CA ALA A 879 -28.72 -33.11 -3.76
C ALA A 879 -27.49 -33.50 -2.91
N LEU A 880 -27.44 -33.03 -1.65
CA LEU A 880 -26.41 -33.41 -0.69
C LEU A 880 -26.41 -34.92 -0.46
N ASN A 881 -27.60 -35.50 -0.25
CA ASN A 881 -27.74 -36.93 0.00
C ASN A 881 -27.42 -37.79 -1.22
N ALA A 882 -27.77 -37.32 -2.43
CA ALA A 882 -27.41 -37.99 -3.67
C ALA A 882 -25.89 -38.00 -3.89
N THR A 883 -25.22 -36.91 -3.51
CA THR A 883 -23.77 -36.74 -3.71
C THR A 883 -22.95 -37.45 -2.62
N PHE A 884 -23.41 -37.44 -1.37
CA PHE A 884 -22.75 -38.08 -0.24
C PHE A 884 -23.72 -38.99 0.55
N PRO A 885 -24.10 -40.14 -0.01
CA PRO A 885 -25.09 -41.03 0.60
C PRO A 885 -24.62 -41.62 1.95
N ASP A 886 -23.31 -41.71 2.15
CA ASP A 886 -22.65 -42.23 3.36
C ASP A 886 -22.20 -41.12 4.35
N ALA A 887 -22.52 -39.85 4.07
CA ALA A 887 -22.19 -38.75 4.96
C ALA A 887 -22.91 -38.84 6.31
N THR A 888 -22.20 -38.41 7.35
CA THR A 888 -22.81 -38.10 8.65
C THR A 888 -23.13 -36.62 8.70
N VAL A 889 -24.41 -36.25 8.89
CA VAL A 889 -24.83 -34.86 8.84
C VAL A 889 -25.24 -34.34 10.22
N VAL A 890 -24.56 -33.30 10.68
CA VAL A 890 -24.86 -32.60 11.93
C VAL A 890 -25.70 -31.37 11.63
N PHE A 891 -26.96 -31.38 12.06
CA PHE A 891 -27.87 -30.26 11.93
C PHE A 891 -27.71 -29.33 13.13
N THR A 892 -27.34 -28.06 12.93
CA THR A 892 -27.21 -27.12 14.05
C THR A 892 -28.44 -26.21 14.14
N HIS A 893 -28.94 -26.04 15.37
CA HIS A 893 -30.18 -25.31 15.63
C HIS A 893 -29.97 -24.17 16.64
N ARG A 894 -30.35 -22.96 16.25
CA ARG A 894 -30.32 -21.73 17.08
C ARG A 894 -31.57 -20.89 16.82
N ASP A 895 -31.90 -19.96 17.71
CA ASP A 895 -32.98 -18.98 17.49
C ASP A 895 -32.72 -18.24 16.16
N PRO A 896 -33.62 -18.36 15.16
CA PRO A 896 -33.45 -17.72 13.87
C PRO A 896 -33.41 -16.19 13.96
N VAL A 897 -34.07 -15.59 14.95
CA VAL A 897 -34.03 -14.13 15.14
C VAL A 897 -32.63 -13.66 15.53
N ALA A 898 -31.96 -14.39 16.43
CA ALA A 898 -30.56 -14.10 16.80
C ALA A 898 -29.60 -14.28 15.60
N VAL A 899 -29.87 -15.24 14.72
CA VAL A 899 -29.11 -15.42 13.49
C VAL A 899 -29.34 -14.27 12.51
N ILE A 900 -30.60 -13.89 12.28
CA ILE A 900 -30.95 -12.77 11.39
C ILE A 900 -30.28 -11.50 11.89
N GLN A 901 -30.44 -11.18 13.17
CA GLN A 901 -29.81 -10.03 13.83
C GLN A 901 -28.29 -9.97 13.56
N SER A 902 -27.58 -11.08 13.80
CA SER A 902 -26.14 -11.14 13.51
C SER A 902 -25.83 -10.98 12.03
N THR A 903 -26.64 -11.56 11.15
CA THR A 903 -26.43 -11.57 9.69
C THR A 903 -26.60 -10.18 9.10
N VAL A 904 -27.69 -9.50 9.42
CA VAL A 904 -28.00 -8.18 8.85
C VAL A 904 -27.09 -7.09 9.40
N THR A 905 -26.68 -7.16 10.67
CA THR A 905 -25.70 -6.23 11.24
C THR A 905 -24.34 -6.40 10.57
N MET A 906 -23.90 -7.65 10.36
CA MET A 906 -22.63 -7.95 9.70
C MET A 906 -22.61 -7.44 8.26
N LEU A 907 -23.67 -7.71 7.49
CA LEU A 907 -23.79 -7.27 6.10
C LEU A 907 -23.94 -5.76 5.99
N GLY A 908 -24.79 -5.14 6.79
CA GLY A 908 -24.93 -3.68 6.81
C GLY A 908 -23.62 -2.97 7.18
N TYR A 909 -22.86 -3.53 8.12
CA TYR A 909 -21.53 -3.02 8.44
C TYR A 909 -20.54 -3.19 7.26
N ALA A 910 -20.58 -4.31 6.54
CA ALA A 910 -19.72 -4.55 5.37
C ALA A 910 -20.05 -3.61 4.19
N GLU A 911 -21.34 -3.37 3.96
CA GLU A 911 -21.85 -2.56 2.84
C GLU A 911 -21.44 -1.09 2.92
N ARG A 912 -21.03 -0.57 4.08
CA ARG A 912 -20.61 0.84 4.25
C ARG A 912 -19.52 1.28 3.26
N VAL A 913 -18.63 0.36 2.86
CA VAL A 913 -17.59 0.61 1.84
C VAL A 913 -17.94 0.02 0.48
N GLY A 914 -18.66 -1.10 0.44
CA GLY A 914 -19.04 -1.82 -0.79
C GLY A 914 -20.21 -1.19 -1.56
N ARG A 915 -20.99 -0.34 -0.91
CA ARG A 915 -22.15 0.34 -1.50
C ARG A 915 -22.11 1.85 -1.31
N THR A 916 -22.81 2.58 -2.16
CA THR A 916 -23.00 4.03 -2.05
C THR A 916 -23.89 4.39 -0.86
N ARG A 917 -24.88 3.54 -0.54
CA ARG A 917 -25.76 3.62 0.63
C ARG A 917 -26.05 2.21 1.18
N VAL A 918 -26.30 2.11 2.49
CA VAL A 918 -26.76 0.87 3.14
C VAL A 918 -28.29 0.89 3.19
N ASP A 919 -28.93 -0.13 2.62
CA ASP A 919 -30.38 -0.27 2.65
C ASP A 919 -30.77 -1.27 3.75
N ALA A 920 -30.87 -0.78 4.98
CA ALA A 920 -31.16 -1.60 6.15
C ALA A 920 -32.52 -2.32 6.03
N ASP A 921 -33.52 -1.68 5.43
CA ASP A 921 -34.87 -2.22 5.29
C ASP A 921 -34.89 -3.36 4.26
N GLN A 922 -34.17 -3.20 3.15
CA GLN A 922 -33.97 -4.27 2.18
C GLN A 922 -33.19 -5.45 2.79
N LEU A 923 -32.12 -5.18 3.55
CA LEU A 923 -31.31 -6.21 4.20
C LEU A 923 -32.15 -7.06 5.16
N ILE A 924 -32.91 -6.44 6.07
CA ILE A 924 -33.73 -7.18 7.03
C ILE A 924 -34.85 -7.96 6.34
N ALA A 925 -35.50 -7.38 5.32
CA ALA A 925 -36.53 -8.07 4.57
C ALA A 925 -35.98 -9.31 3.85
N TYR A 926 -34.92 -9.13 3.06
CA TYR A 926 -34.30 -10.19 2.26
C TYR A 926 -33.78 -11.33 3.13
N TRP A 927 -32.99 -11.03 4.16
CA TRP A 927 -32.36 -12.08 4.97
C TRP A 927 -33.33 -12.79 5.89
N SER A 928 -34.42 -12.14 6.31
CA SER A 928 -35.51 -12.81 7.00
C SER A 928 -36.21 -13.83 6.09
N GLU A 929 -36.54 -13.46 4.85
CA GLU A 929 -37.13 -14.38 3.87
C GLU A 929 -36.15 -15.51 3.51
N ARG A 930 -34.88 -15.18 3.30
CA ARG A 930 -33.85 -16.15 2.92
C ARG A 930 -33.64 -17.21 4.01
N ILE A 931 -33.55 -16.79 5.27
CA ILE A 931 -33.40 -17.71 6.42
C ILE A 931 -34.68 -18.52 6.63
N GLU A 932 -35.86 -17.91 6.46
CA GLU A 932 -37.13 -18.64 6.49
C GLU A 932 -37.17 -19.75 5.44
N ARG A 933 -36.74 -19.47 4.20
CA ARG A 933 -36.63 -20.49 3.14
C ARG A 933 -35.69 -21.63 3.52
N LEU A 934 -34.47 -21.32 3.99
CA LEU A 934 -33.49 -22.34 4.41
C LEU A 934 -34.09 -23.27 5.47
N LEU A 935 -34.77 -22.70 6.46
CA LEU A 935 -35.38 -23.46 7.54
C LEU A 935 -36.60 -24.25 7.07
N ARG A 936 -37.47 -23.68 6.23
CA ARG A 936 -38.64 -24.40 5.69
C ARG A 936 -38.22 -25.63 4.90
N LYS A 937 -37.25 -25.47 3.99
CA LYS A 937 -36.69 -26.60 3.23
C LYS A 937 -35.98 -27.59 4.15
N GLY A 938 -35.17 -27.11 5.09
CA GLY A 938 -34.48 -27.95 6.06
C GLY A 938 -35.44 -28.77 6.93
N VAL A 939 -36.54 -28.18 7.39
CA VAL A 939 -37.60 -28.88 8.16
C VAL A 939 -38.32 -29.90 7.28
N GLN A 940 -38.72 -29.50 6.07
CA GLN A 940 -39.44 -30.34 5.11
C GLN A 940 -38.63 -31.60 4.76
N ASP A 941 -37.36 -31.41 4.42
CA ASP A 941 -36.50 -32.48 3.90
C ASP A 941 -35.64 -33.15 4.98
N ARG A 942 -35.78 -32.75 6.26
CA ARG A 942 -34.97 -33.26 7.39
C ARG A 942 -34.91 -34.78 7.45
N ALA A 943 -36.02 -35.44 7.14
CA ALA A 943 -36.17 -36.90 7.23
C ALA A 943 -35.41 -37.67 6.13
N LEU A 944 -35.00 -37.00 5.04
CA LEU A 944 -34.21 -37.63 3.97
C LEU A 944 -32.84 -38.12 4.47
N ILE A 945 -32.36 -37.57 5.58
CA ILE A 945 -31.16 -38.02 6.28
C ILE A 945 -31.57 -38.73 7.58
N PRO A 946 -31.59 -40.08 7.59
CA PRO A 946 -31.98 -40.87 8.75
C PRO A 946 -31.19 -40.53 10.01
N THR A 947 -31.81 -40.74 11.16
CA THR A 947 -31.21 -40.55 12.49
C THR A 947 -29.97 -41.42 12.71
N ALA A 948 -29.83 -42.53 11.99
CA ALA A 948 -28.63 -43.37 12.01
C ALA A 948 -27.36 -42.62 11.58
N ARG A 949 -27.48 -41.65 10.66
CA ARG A 949 -26.39 -40.86 10.09
C ARG A 949 -26.59 -39.35 10.25
N SER A 950 -27.39 -38.94 11.22
CA SER A 950 -27.59 -37.51 11.52
C SER A 950 -27.65 -37.22 13.02
N TYR A 951 -27.35 -35.99 13.38
CA TYR A 951 -27.43 -35.50 14.76
C TYR A 951 -27.94 -34.06 14.79
N ASP A 952 -28.98 -33.78 15.60
CA ASP A 952 -29.53 -32.44 15.79
C ASP A 952 -28.84 -31.78 17.02
N SER A 953 -27.94 -30.83 16.76
CA SER A 953 -27.14 -30.11 17.74
C SER A 953 -27.80 -28.78 18.10
N LEU A 954 -28.46 -28.70 19.26
CA LEU A 954 -29.04 -27.46 19.78
C LEU A 954 -27.94 -26.54 20.32
N PHE A 955 -27.90 -25.29 19.86
CA PHE A 955 -26.83 -24.34 20.19
C PHE A 955 -26.65 -24.16 21.70
N HIS A 956 -27.74 -23.98 22.45
CA HIS A 956 -27.68 -23.77 23.89
C HIS A 956 -27.18 -25.01 24.67
N GLU A 957 -27.39 -26.21 24.14
CA GLU A 957 -26.86 -27.45 24.73
C GLU A 957 -25.39 -27.63 24.38
N PHE A 958 -25.04 -27.41 23.10
CA PHE A 958 -23.66 -27.46 22.64
C PHE A 958 -22.74 -26.49 23.39
N MET A 959 -23.23 -25.28 23.69
CA MET A 959 -22.46 -24.33 24.46
C MET A 959 -22.36 -24.68 25.95
N ARG A 960 -23.27 -25.51 26.48
CA ARG A 960 -23.24 -25.98 27.87
C ARG A 960 -22.35 -27.21 28.03
N ASP A 961 -22.39 -28.13 27.06
CA ASP A 961 -21.65 -29.39 27.04
C ASP A 961 -21.05 -29.65 25.66
N THR A 962 -19.89 -29.04 25.43
CA THR A 962 -19.14 -29.14 24.17
C THR A 962 -18.56 -30.55 23.98
N GLU A 963 -17.98 -31.15 25.02
CA GLU A 963 -17.37 -32.48 24.93
C GLU A 963 -18.43 -33.57 24.67
N GLY A 964 -19.57 -33.55 25.37
CA GLY A 964 -20.66 -34.50 25.14
C GLY A 964 -21.29 -34.38 23.74
N THR A 965 -21.38 -33.15 23.21
CA THR A 965 -21.83 -32.93 21.83
C THR A 965 -20.88 -33.55 20.82
N LEU A 966 -19.56 -33.38 21.00
CA LEU A 966 -18.57 -34.02 20.12
C LEU A 966 -18.65 -35.55 20.21
N ASP A 967 -18.81 -36.11 21.41
CA ASP A 967 -18.93 -37.56 21.59
C ASP A 967 -20.13 -38.14 20.81
N ASN A 968 -21.27 -37.43 20.80
CA ASN A 968 -22.42 -37.82 19.98
C ASN A 968 -22.11 -37.77 18.48
N VAL A 969 -21.46 -36.71 18.00
CA VAL A 969 -21.08 -36.58 16.58
C VAL A 969 -20.13 -37.72 16.16
N TYR A 970 -19.12 -38.01 16.96
CA TYR A 970 -18.15 -39.08 16.70
C TYR A 970 -18.80 -40.46 16.70
N ALA A 971 -19.69 -40.73 17.66
CA ALA A 971 -20.45 -41.96 17.72
C ALA A 971 -21.31 -42.17 16.46
N ARG A 972 -21.98 -41.11 15.96
CA ARG A 972 -22.78 -41.18 14.71
C ARG A 972 -21.93 -41.32 13.46
N ALA A 973 -20.75 -40.70 13.45
CA ALA A 973 -19.80 -40.85 12.37
C ALA A 973 -19.13 -42.24 12.35
N GLY A 974 -19.27 -43.05 13.41
CA GLY A 974 -18.56 -44.31 13.55
C GLY A 974 -17.05 -44.13 13.73
N ILE A 975 -16.63 -42.99 14.30
CA ILE A 975 -15.22 -42.67 14.53
C ILE A 975 -14.95 -42.76 16.03
N PRO A 976 -13.95 -43.55 16.47
CA PRO A 976 -13.60 -43.58 17.88
C PRO A 976 -13.03 -42.24 18.32
N GLN A 977 -13.58 -41.70 19.41
CA GLN A 977 -13.02 -40.58 20.13
C GLN A 977 -11.80 -41.08 20.94
N THR A 978 -10.61 -40.70 20.51
CA THR A 978 -9.33 -41.16 21.10
C THR A 978 -8.78 -40.15 22.10
N ALA A 979 -7.80 -40.57 22.91
CA ALA A 979 -7.09 -39.64 23.80
C ALA A 979 -6.37 -38.52 23.01
N THR A 980 -5.80 -38.85 21.85
CA THR A 980 -5.14 -37.90 20.95
C THR A 980 -6.13 -36.88 20.40
N SER A 981 -7.26 -37.33 19.82
CA SER A 981 -8.27 -36.42 19.26
C SER A 981 -8.88 -35.50 20.33
N ARG A 982 -9.11 -35.99 21.56
CA ARG A 982 -9.53 -35.13 22.67
C ARG A 982 -8.47 -34.10 23.06
N ALA A 983 -7.19 -34.49 23.08
CA ALA A 983 -6.10 -33.57 23.40
C ALA A 983 -5.97 -32.47 22.35
N GLU A 984 -6.07 -32.80 21.05
CA GLU A 984 -6.06 -31.84 19.94
C GLU A 984 -7.24 -30.84 20.04
N GLN A 985 -8.44 -31.34 20.32
CA GLN A 985 -9.64 -30.51 20.53
C GLN A 985 -9.52 -29.59 21.74
N ARG A 986 -8.99 -30.08 22.86
CA ARG A 986 -8.78 -29.29 24.07
C ARG A 986 -7.72 -28.22 23.87
N ALA A 987 -6.62 -28.57 23.22
CA ALA A 987 -5.58 -27.60 22.84
C ALA A 987 -6.15 -26.50 21.94
N PHE A 988 -7.03 -26.85 21.00
CA PHE A 988 -7.74 -25.86 20.18
C PHE A 988 -8.60 -24.92 21.02
N LEU A 989 -9.39 -25.44 21.97
CA LEU A 989 -10.22 -24.64 22.88
C LEU A 989 -9.40 -23.69 23.76
N GLU A 990 -8.29 -24.17 24.32
CA GLU A 990 -7.38 -23.39 25.15
C GLU A 990 -6.70 -22.26 24.36
N ALA A 991 -6.34 -22.51 23.10
CA ALA A 991 -5.75 -21.51 22.21
C ALA A 991 -6.75 -20.46 21.69
N HIS A 992 -8.06 -20.71 21.80
CA HIS A 992 -9.12 -19.86 21.26
C HIS A 992 -10.16 -19.45 22.33
N PRO A 993 -9.75 -18.74 23.41
CA PRO A 993 -10.68 -18.32 24.45
C PRO A 993 -11.76 -17.40 23.89
N ARG A 994 -13.00 -17.61 24.33
CA ARG A 994 -14.17 -16.86 23.87
C ARG A 994 -14.05 -15.38 24.29
N GLY A 995 -14.45 -14.48 23.40
CA GLY A 995 -14.48 -13.03 23.68
C GLY A 995 -13.13 -12.31 23.55
N LYS A 996 -12.07 -12.99 23.08
CA LYS A 996 -10.73 -12.39 22.88
C LYS A 996 -10.70 -11.16 21.96
N ASP A 997 -11.67 -11.03 21.05
CA ASP A 997 -11.76 -9.96 20.05
C ASP A 997 -12.88 -8.93 20.35
N GLY A 998 -13.40 -8.92 21.59
CA GLY A 998 -14.51 -8.07 22.01
C GLY A 998 -15.90 -8.69 21.78
N ARG A 999 -16.94 -8.12 22.39
CA ARG A 999 -18.33 -8.58 22.25
C ARG A 999 -19.16 -7.50 21.55
N LEU A 1000 -19.73 -7.83 20.37
CA LEU A 1000 -20.66 -6.93 19.70
C LEU A 1000 -22.03 -6.95 20.40
N GLU A 1001 -22.56 -5.76 20.68
CA GLU A 1001 -23.93 -5.55 21.09
C GLU A 1001 -24.81 -5.38 19.85
N TYR A 1002 -25.92 -6.11 19.82
CA TYR A 1002 -26.84 -6.11 18.69
C TYR A 1002 -28.18 -5.51 19.13
N ASP A 1003 -28.79 -4.70 18.26
CA ASP A 1003 -30.09 -4.08 18.51
C ASP A 1003 -30.88 -4.03 17.19
N LEU A 1004 -31.82 -4.98 17.02
CA LEU A 1004 -32.66 -5.07 15.83
C LEU A 1004 -33.63 -3.89 15.71
N GLU A 1005 -34.17 -3.39 16.81
CA GLU A 1005 -35.17 -2.32 16.79
C GLU A 1005 -34.50 -1.00 16.39
N ARG A 1006 -33.36 -0.66 17.01
CA ARG A 1006 -32.59 0.53 16.66
C ARG A 1006 -31.98 0.45 15.28
N GLY A 1007 -31.39 -0.71 14.92
CA GLY A 1007 -30.69 -0.87 13.65
C GLY A 1007 -31.61 -1.02 12.44
N PHE A 1008 -32.73 -1.73 12.60
CA PHE A 1008 -33.57 -2.20 11.49
C PHE A 1008 -35.06 -1.90 11.66
N GLY A 1009 -35.48 -1.27 12.77
CA GLY A 1009 -36.88 -0.86 12.96
C GLY A 1009 -37.85 -2.04 13.18
N VAL A 1010 -37.33 -3.23 13.49
CA VAL A 1010 -38.11 -4.46 13.65
C VAL A 1010 -37.98 -4.98 15.08
N LYS A 1011 -39.11 -5.26 15.72
CA LYS A 1011 -39.13 -5.90 17.05
C LYS A 1011 -38.81 -7.38 16.95
N PRO A 1012 -37.89 -7.93 17.76
CA PRO A 1012 -37.54 -9.35 17.75
C PRO A 1012 -38.74 -10.29 17.86
N GLU A 1013 -39.75 -9.94 18.67
CA GLU A 1013 -40.95 -10.75 18.89
C GLU A 1013 -41.78 -10.88 17.62
N ALA A 1014 -42.02 -9.77 16.92
CA ALA A 1014 -42.79 -9.74 15.69
C ALA A 1014 -42.11 -10.54 14.57
N LEU A 1015 -40.78 -10.48 14.50
CA LEU A 1015 -40.03 -11.29 13.53
C LEU A 1015 -40.11 -12.79 13.85
N ARG A 1016 -40.14 -13.15 15.13
CA ARG A 1016 -40.14 -14.54 15.60
C ARG A 1016 -41.41 -15.31 15.21
N GLU A 1017 -42.55 -14.63 15.07
CA GLU A 1017 -43.83 -15.23 14.67
C GLU A 1017 -43.73 -15.99 13.33
N ARG A 1018 -42.91 -15.48 12.38
CA ARG A 1018 -42.67 -16.12 11.07
C ARG A 1018 -42.05 -17.52 11.18
N PHE A 1019 -41.37 -17.80 12.30
CA PHE A 1019 -40.60 -19.02 12.52
C PHE A 1019 -41.28 -20.02 13.46
N ALA A 1020 -42.57 -19.86 13.77
CA ALA A 1020 -43.30 -20.77 14.67
C ALA A 1020 -43.14 -22.25 14.29
N PHE A 1021 -43.24 -22.56 12.99
CA PHE A 1021 -43.05 -23.92 12.44
C PHE A 1021 -41.71 -24.57 12.83
N TYR A 1022 -40.67 -23.77 13.03
CA TYR A 1022 -39.33 -24.24 13.36
C TYR A 1022 -39.18 -24.55 14.86
N PHE A 1023 -39.76 -23.70 15.72
CA PHE A 1023 -39.81 -23.92 17.17
C PHE A 1023 -40.74 -25.08 17.56
N GLU A 1024 -41.82 -25.29 16.80
CA GLU A 1024 -42.67 -26.47 16.96
C GLU A 1024 -41.93 -27.77 16.62
N ARG A 1025 -41.04 -27.71 15.61
CA ARG A 1025 -40.30 -28.90 15.16
C ARG A 1025 -39.09 -29.22 16.04
N PHE A 1026 -38.36 -28.21 16.49
CA PHE A 1026 -37.11 -28.37 17.23
C PHE A 1026 -37.16 -27.57 18.54
N PRO A 1027 -36.70 -28.14 19.67
CA PRO A 1027 -36.77 -27.48 20.99
C PRO A 1027 -35.66 -26.41 21.14
N VAL A 1028 -35.67 -25.41 20.27
CA VAL A 1028 -34.72 -24.31 20.24
C VAL A 1028 -35.04 -23.31 21.34
N ARG A 1029 -34.03 -22.95 22.14
CA ARG A 1029 -34.16 -21.91 23.17
C ARG A 1029 -34.18 -20.53 22.53
N VAL A 1030 -35.19 -19.73 22.87
CA VAL A 1030 -35.29 -18.32 22.49
C VAL A 1030 -34.15 -17.52 23.12
N GLU A 1031 -33.51 -16.67 22.32
CA GLU A 1031 -32.45 -15.75 22.75
C GLU A 1031 -32.99 -14.31 22.81
N GLY A 1032 -32.44 -13.54 23.76
CA GLY A 1032 -32.87 -12.17 24.08
C GLY A 1032 -32.12 -11.10 23.33
#